data_AF-A0AAW1YYU6-F1
#
_entry.id   AF-A0AAW1YYU6-F1
#
_cell.length_a   1.000
_cell.length_b   1.000
_cell.length_c   1.000
_cell.angle_alpha   90.00
_cell.angle_beta   90.00
_cell.angle_gamma   90.00
#
_symmetry.space_group_name_H-M   'P 1'
#
loop_
_entity.id
_entity.type
_entity.pdbx_description
1 polymer ?
#
loop_
_entity_poly.entity_id
_entity_poly.type
_entity_poly.pdbx_seq_one_letter_code
_entity_poly.pdbx_strand_id
1 'polypeptide(L)'
;MEKREEKELDEITLRLHRDGVSPEASAEERERHLWCLLQRSEGSLTAATEDLQTLRTQQASEMREVENYVEHIRNMLEERESLTAEYERDNEQLRAELALMKHQQDSQCKEVVEMLEQEGLAEISQSSASEQVAYLLVERVTLLERLEAAERKLDTQTLTGNLREVHLQEELDHIRHALEEELRQQKDNLNKESSVQSPWRKFFGVRKATLRAQNLPGHSEELSRERTERQKLERDLEEASSRLAMAHKEIRHLTDELDLARKVQNLSVPDLQKTGEEVEQLKQEVDKLKQCDMVELQKAKERNERLDGEIRVLRDRVRSLDTERRTLLKLVEQSKLHSAQGINETLELNKIHSAQDVGNNVDSSLAPDDEILHKRCRRESEDKDSRLRELERRLQKQQREHEELVERNEELEALLGEAQNAAKDEREHHECEIEGLQRKIKGIEEELSKREIKKTEKKDEDQARGTDSEISESIKERLKFLEGRLAEEKSWRKQLEVDLSVAKAALKKEKEVMQRDHEELKRLRLEVQRLEVECRQGKTLNKNLTQIKGEKGILEEKVAQLERAQTRLQDNLTLQTENSRAEEDLRDSRGQVAELKSMVDKLRTELIRLEKEHNTLRDELMEKRGQVMQLQRELSEKAHERLQNDGEKERLSLELLHVKQQLQCTREQIPRASQEHTANHKPAAQEGLCQLACVKSEMSKLHSTLEEERQLAGQHQLALQAQISEVQARAKAQDSLLQQKGEENKQLRQDLQRTQHLFTSAERELRYEREKNLDLKRHNALLDQEKIKLCAELKQAQAKVAQQEGSAAGQVAELERLQQRARDLELEMARSAQNRHTNSSLMEELNSERARVIAADKKFINISAGGRTAAATEERSAPAASRESSERETPEDMSEKLLEQKDEELQQQVRSLRAKETTLTRTNLEMSHRIQELETRLQVLESELNTAREEQRSSQKSCHGLEEQLLSSQHESERLQEELKLVVQQLDTHIRRHNEKHSQHKTKLRKAKQIFMKTVSQHEHRIQQLENDLALATSLSEKEKDWIRTVTEENDQLLLERRELLQRISEAEEMGNNGLRTATSIQQRVKFLEMENKQLQEKTLTLANQIGILDRALRNLQSMCTVEEVKKMFPSGAHHDSLLRTSTPSPQPGLCDSWGILDAIRKVKVGESGVKSLEISSSVPVSQSTEIGYLNVTSPVAPNSRLEQEESLSATSDEA
;
A
#
# COMPACT_ATOMS: atom_id res chain seq x y z
N MET A 1 -55.83 37.21 -70.26
CA MET A 1 -55.24 36.66 -69.02
C MET A 1 -56.32 36.59 -67.96
N GLU A 2 -57.24 37.56 -67.93
CA GLU A 2 -58.70 37.45 -67.71
C GLU A 2 -59.12 36.34 -66.73
N LYS A 3 -59.29 35.08 -67.15
CA LYS A 3 -59.66 33.94 -66.26
C LYS A 3 -58.73 33.67 -65.07
N ARG A 4 -57.57 34.30 -65.02
CA ARG A 4 -56.67 34.34 -63.87
C ARG A 4 -56.87 35.61 -63.04
N GLU A 5 -56.99 36.77 -63.71
CA GLU A 5 -57.30 38.06 -63.09
C GLU A 5 -58.67 38.04 -62.37
N GLU A 6 -59.69 37.42 -62.97
CA GLU A 6 -61.01 37.16 -62.38
C GLU A 6 -60.88 36.35 -61.07
N LYS A 7 -60.08 35.28 -61.07
CA LYS A 7 -59.85 34.45 -59.88
C LYS A 7 -59.06 35.17 -58.79
N GLU A 8 -58.05 35.94 -59.18
CA GLU A 8 -57.26 36.74 -58.25
C GLU A 8 -58.12 37.87 -57.65
N LEU A 9 -59.08 38.45 -58.41
CA LEU A 9 -60.13 39.34 -57.90
C LEU A 9 -61.11 38.63 -56.95
N ASP A 10 -61.58 37.42 -57.29
CA ASP A 10 -62.48 36.63 -56.43
C ASP A 10 -61.80 36.29 -55.09
N GLU A 11 -60.53 35.87 -55.12
CA GLU A 11 -59.74 35.57 -53.91
C GLU A 11 -59.48 36.82 -53.06
N ILE A 12 -59.17 37.96 -53.69
CA ILE A 12 -59.05 39.27 -53.01
C ILE A 12 -60.39 39.67 -52.37
N THR A 13 -61.51 39.51 -53.09
CA THR A 13 -62.86 39.86 -52.62
C THR A 13 -63.29 38.98 -51.45
N LEU A 14 -63.03 37.67 -51.54
CA LEU A 14 -63.31 36.70 -50.47
C LEU A 14 -62.43 36.94 -49.23
N ARG A 15 -61.17 37.38 -49.42
CA ARG A 15 -60.28 37.76 -48.32
C ARG A 15 -60.71 39.07 -47.65
N LEU A 16 -61.08 40.10 -48.42
CA LEU A 16 -61.66 41.34 -47.89
C LEU A 16 -62.91 41.07 -47.05
N HIS A 17 -63.80 40.20 -47.54
CA HIS A 17 -65.01 39.83 -46.81
C HIS A 17 -64.70 39.05 -45.52
N ARG A 18 -63.71 38.14 -45.56
CA ARG A 18 -63.22 37.41 -44.37
C ARG A 18 -62.60 38.33 -43.32
N ASP A 19 -61.92 39.39 -43.74
CA ASP A 19 -61.34 40.42 -42.87
C ASP A 19 -62.38 41.42 -42.33
N GLY A 20 -63.66 41.27 -42.70
CA GLY A 20 -64.78 42.08 -42.20
C GLY A 20 -65.14 43.30 -43.05
N VAL A 21 -64.55 43.47 -44.23
CA VAL A 21 -64.89 44.58 -45.14
C VAL A 21 -66.21 44.29 -45.85
N SER A 22 -67.14 45.26 -45.82
CA SER A 22 -68.46 45.13 -46.44
C SER A 22 -68.36 44.98 -47.97
N PRO A 23 -69.18 44.10 -48.61
CA PRO A 23 -69.29 44.06 -50.07
C PRO A 23 -69.86 45.34 -50.68
N GLU A 24 -70.41 46.25 -49.87
CA GLU A 24 -70.88 47.59 -50.27
C GLU A 24 -69.85 48.70 -50.00
N ALA A 25 -68.72 48.41 -49.34
CA ALA A 25 -67.69 49.41 -49.01
C ALA A 25 -67.11 50.06 -50.28
N SER A 26 -66.72 51.33 -50.20
CA SER A 26 -66.15 52.06 -51.33
C SER A 26 -64.83 51.44 -51.82
N ALA A 27 -64.45 51.73 -53.08
CA ALA A 27 -63.16 51.28 -53.62
C ALA A 27 -61.99 51.77 -52.75
N GLU A 28 -62.03 53.04 -52.32
CA GLU A 28 -60.99 53.64 -51.49
C GLU A 28 -60.86 52.96 -50.10
N GLU A 29 -61.96 52.52 -49.48
CA GLU A 29 -61.90 51.75 -48.23
C GLU A 29 -61.27 50.36 -48.41
N ARG A 30 -61.57 49.67 -49.52
CA ARG A 30 -60.97 48.38 -49.87
C ARG A 30 -59.48 48.54 -50.16
N GLU A 31 -59.10 49.53 -50.97
CA GLU A 31 -57.72 49.85 -51.32
C GLU A 31 -56.90 50.21 -50.08
N ARG A 32 -57.45 51.05 -49.16
CA ARG A 32 -56.79 51.37 -47.89
C ARG A 32 -56.61 50.14 -47.00
N HIS A 33 -57.55 49.19 -46.97
CA HIS A 33 -57.39 47.93 -46.22
C HIS A 33 -56.33 47.02 -46.86
N LEU A 34 -56.36 46.84 -48.18
CA LEU A 34 -55.34 46.07 -48.92
C LEU A 34 -53.94 46.67 -48.76
N TRP A 35 -53.80 48.01 -48.78
CA TRP A 35 -52.55 48.69 -48.49
C TRP A 35 -52.07 48.45 -47.06
N CYS A 36 -52.96 48.55 -46.06
CA CYS A 36 -52.63 48.23 -44.66
C CYS A 36 -52.20 46.76 -44.49
N LEU A 37 -52.82 45.83 -45.21
CA LEU A 37 -52.42 44.42 -45.23
C LEU A 37 -51.04 44.22 -45.88
N LEU A 38 -50.82 44.84 -47.03
CA LEU A 38 -49.55 44.77 -47.77
C LEU A 38 -48.41 45.26 -46.87
N GLN A 39 -48.52 46.48 -46.34
CA GLN A 39 -47.51 47.09 -45.48
C GLN A 39 -47.23 46.29 -44.20
N ARG A 40 -48.25 45.63 -43.61
CA ARG A 40 -48.07 44.68 -42.50
C ARG A 40 -47.37 43.39 -42.92
N SER A 41 -47.69 42.86 -44.10
CA SER A 41 -47.05 41.65 -44.62
C SER A 41 -45.60 41.89 -45.04
N GLU A 42 -45.30 43.06 -45.60
CA GLU A 42 -43.94 43.52 -45.91
C GLU A 42 -43.14 43.69 -44.62
N GLY A 43 -43.67 44.41 -43.61
CA GLY A 43 -43.01 44.56 -42.31
C GLY A 43 -42.81 43.23 -41.56
N SER A 44 -43.73 42.28 -41.71
CA SER A 44 -43.57 40.93 -41.16
C SER A 44 -42.54 40.11 -41.94
N LEU A 45 -42.37 40.36 -43.25
CA LEU A 45 -41.39 39.69 -44.10
C LEU A 45 -39.98 40.25 -43.88
N THR A 46 -39.83 41.57 -43.69
CA THR A 46 -38.54 42.17 -43.32
C THR A 46 -38.09 41.69 -41.95
N ALA A 47 -38.97 41.73 -40.93
CA ALA A 47 -38.66 41.20 -39.61
C ALA A 47 -38.25 39.72 -39.65
N ALA A 48 -39.01 38.86 -40.33
CA ALA A 48 -38.65 37.45 -40.49
C ALA A 48 -37.35 37.23 -41.30
N THR A 49 -36.99 38.17 -42.19
CA THR A 49 -35.71 38.13 -42.93
C THR A 49 -34.54 38.57 -42.06
N GLU A 50 -34.74 39.57 -41.20
CA GLU A 50 -33.77 40.04 -40.20
C GLU A 50 -33.52 38.98 -39.12
N ASP A 51 -34.57 38.33 -38.60
CA ASP A 51 -34.48 37.17 -37.70
C ASP A 51 -33.70 36.01 -38.35
N LEU A 52 -33.99 35.70 -39.62
CA LEU A 52 -33.29 34.64 -40.35
C LEU A 52 -31.82 35.03 -40.63
N GLN A 53 -31.53 36.31 -40.88
CA GLN A 53 -30.17 36.81 -41.05
C GLN A 53 -29.37 36.80 -39.73
N THR A 54 -29.99 37.13 -38.59
CA THR A 54 -29.33 37.06 -37.27
C THR A 54 -29.08 35.61 -36.83
N LEU A 55 -30.02 34.69 -37.10
CA LEU A 55 -29.78 33.24 -36.91
C LEU A 55 -28.63 32.73 -37.79
N ARG A 56 -28.50 33.20 -39.04
CA ARG A 56 -27.36 32.87 -39.91
C ARG A 56 -26.03 33.43 -39.40
N THR A 57 -26.00 34.67 -38.91
CA THR A 57 -24.74 35.22 -38.34
C THR A 57 -24.37 34.55 -37.02
N GLN A 58 -25.35 34.20 -36.18
CA GLN A 58 -25.14 33.41 -34.97
C GLN A 58 -24.56 32.03 -35.30
N GLN A 59 -25.19 31.29 -36.24
CA GLN A 59 -24.66 30.00 -36.73
C GLN A 59 -23.23 30.14 -37.27
N ALA A 60 -22.93 31.24 -37.98
CA ALA A 60 -21.59 31.52 -38.49
C ALA A 60 -20.57 31.94 -37.41
N SER A 61 -20.99 32.39 -36.21
CA SER A 61 -20.10 32.48 -35.03
C SER A 61 -19.92 31.13 -34.36
N GLU A 62 -20.99 30.38 -34.11
CA GLU A 62 -20.94 29.07 -33.46
C GLU A 62 -20.09 28.07 -34.25
N MET A 63 -20.18 28.06 -35.58
CA MET A 63 -19.31 27.27 -36.45
C MET A 63 -17.83 27.65 -36.30
N ARG A 64 -17.49 28.96 -36.24
CA ARG A 64 -16.11 29.41 -36.04
C ARG A 64 -15.58 29.09 -34.64
N GLU A 65 -16.43 29.12 -33.62
CA GLU A 65 -16.06 28.65 -32.29
C GLU A 65 -15.77 27.15 -32.29
N VAL A 66 -16.59 26.33 -32.96
CA VAL A 66 -16.33 24.89 -33.14
C VAL A 66 -15.04 24.64 -33.94
N GLU A 67 -14.79 25.41 -35.00
CA GLU A 67 -13.54 25.34 -35.78
C GLU A 67 -12.32 25.65 -34.89
N ASN A 68 -12.37 26.72 -34.09
CA ASN A 68 -11.32 27.07 -33.12
C ASN A 68 -11.11 25.97 -32.06
N TYR A 69 -12.18 25.35 -31.56
CA TYR A 69 -12.06 24.22 -30.60
C TYR A 69 -11.45 22.98 -31.26
N VAL A 70 -11.80 22.68 -32.53
CA VAL A 70 -11.22 21.57 -33.30
C VAL A 70 -9.75 21.82 -33.59
N GLU A 71 -9.36 23.06 -33.94
CA GLU A 71 -7.97 23.45 -34.14
C GLU A 71 -7.16 23.34 -32.84
N HIS A 72 -7.69 23.83 -31.70
CA HIS A 72 -7.04 23.64 -30.40
C HIS A 72 -6.87 22.14 -30.05
N ILE A 73 -7.85 21.29 -30.36
CA ILE A 73 -7.74 19.84 -30.18
C ILE A 73 -6.67 19.21 -31.08
N ARG A 74 -6.51 19.67 -32.33
CA ARG A 74 -5.42 19.22 -33.21
C ARG A 74 -4.06 19.59 -32.63
N ASN A 75 -3.86 20.85 -32.25
CA ASN A 75 -2.59 21.29 -31.68
C ASN A 75 -2.25 20.50 -30.41
N MET A 76 -3.23 20.20 -29.54
CA MET A 76 -3.03 19.36 -28.35
C MET A 76 -2.75 17.87 -28.68
N LEU A 77 -3.13 17.39 -29.87
CA LEU A 77 -2.78 16.05 -30.36
C LEU A 77 -1.38 16.05 -30.98
N GLU A 78 -1.03 17.06 -31.77
CA GLU A 78 0.30 17.27 -32.34
C GLU A 78 1.37 17.44 -31.24
N GLU A 79 1.09 18.24 -30.20
CA GLU A 79 1.92 18.34 -28.98
C GLU A 79 2.07 16.99 -28.26
N ARG A 80 1.03 16.16 -28.25
CA ARG A 80 1.09 14.82 -27.64
C ARG A 80 1.90 13.85 -28.50
N GLU A 81 1.80 13.96 -29.82
CA GLU A 81 2.51 13.09 -30.76
C GLU A 81 4.00 13.45 -30.83
N SER A 82 4.36 14.74 -30.80
CA SER A 82 5.77 15.17 -30.70
C SER A 82 6.40 14.72 -29.38
N LEU A 83 5.72 14.90 -28.23
CA LEU A 83 6.16 14.37 -26.94
C LEU A 83 6.28 12.83 -26.94
N THR A 84 5.40 12.12 -27.65
CA THR A 84 5.50 10.65 -27.77
C THR A 84 6.75 10.26 -28.57
N ALA A 85 7.04 10.94 -29.68
CA ALA A 85 8.25 10.73 -30.47
C ALA A 85 9.54 11.16 -29.75
N GLU A 86 9.46 12.10 -28.79
CA GLU A 86 10.56 12.40 -27.85
C GLU A 86 10.79 11.24 -26.89
N TYR A 87 9.76 10.76 -26.19
CA TYR A 87 9.90 9.58 -25.32
C TYR A 87 10.34 8.31 -26.05
N GLU A 88 9.98 8.14 -27.32
CA GLU A 88 10.43 7.00 -28.13
C GLU A 88 11.93 7.10 -28.45
N ARG A 89 12.42 8.26 -28.91
CA ARG A 89 13.85 8.52 -29.14
C ARG A 89 14.69 8.41 -27.86
N ASP A 90 14.22 8.97 -26.75
CA ASP A 90 14.93 8.88 -25.47
C ASP A 90 15.03 7.41 -25.01
N ASN A 91 13.98 6.61 -25.22
CA ASN A 91 13.96 5.19 -24.91
C ASN A 91 14.85 4.36 -25.87
N GLU A 92 14.99 4.77 -27.13
CA GLU A 92 15.99 4.20 -28.06
C GLU A 92 17.42 4.53 -27.64
N GLN A 93 17.71 5.79 -27.29
CA GLN A 93 19.01 6.20 -26.73
C GLN A 93 19.33 5.39 -25.46
N LEU A 94 18.40 5.27 -24.52
CA LEU A 94 18.60 4.50 -23.30
C LEU A 94 18.79 3.00 -23.55
N ARG A 95 18.20 2.43 -24.60
CA ARG A 95 18.50 1.05 -25.04
C ARG A 95 19.91 0.94 -25.60
N ALA A 96 20.36 1.92 -26.40
CA ALA A 96 21.72 1.96 -26.93
C ALA A 96 22.78 2.13 -25.83
N GLU A 97 22.54 3.02 -24.86
CA GLU A 97 23.38 3.20 -23.67
C GLU A 97 23.42 1.92 -22.81
N LEU A 98 22.28 1.25 -22.59
CA LEU A 98 22.25 -0.04 -21.89
C LEU A 98 22.97 -1.16 -22.66
N ALA A 99 22.95 -1.15 -23.99
CA ALA A 99 23.71 -2.09 -24.81
C ALA A 99 25.22 -1.81 -24.72
N LEU A 100 25.65 -0.55 -24.76
CA LEU A 100 27.04 -0.14 -24.58
C LEU A 100 27.55 -0.49 -23.17
N MET A 101 26.76 -0.22 -22.13
CA MET A 101 27.10 -0.58 -20.75
C MET A 101 27.21 -2.09 -20.54
N LYS A 102 26.35 -2.88 -21.18
CA LYS A 102 26.50 -4.35 -21.20
C LYS A 102 27.78 -4.78 -21.90
N HIS A 103 28.10 -4.22 -23.07
CA HIS A 103 29.32 -4.56 -23.80
C HIS A 103 30.59 -4.25 -22.99
N GLN A 104 30.60 -3.14 -22.24
CA GLN A 104 31.68 -2.79 -21.30
C GLN A 104 31.74 -3.72 -20.09
N GLN A 105 30.60 -4.20 -19.58
CA GLN A 105 30.58 -5.22 -18.53
C GLN A 105 31.07 -6.58 -19.05
N ASP A 106 30.69 -6.97 -20.28
CA ASP A 106 31.12 -8.20 -20.92
C ASP A 106 32.64 -8.18 -21.23
N SER A 107 33.22 -7.01 -21.57
CA SER A 107 34.67 -6.88 -21.74
C SER A 107 35.41 -6.95 -20.40
N GLN A 108 34.92 -6.24 -19.37
CA GLN A 108 35.49 -6.32 -18.01
C GLN A 108 35.39 -7.74 -17.42
N CYS A 109 34.29 -8.47 -17.69
CA CYS A 109 34.16 -9.86 -17.26
C CYS A 109 35.16 -10.77 -17.99
N LYS A 110 35.44 -10.53 -19.28
CA LYS A 110 36.50 -11.26 -20.02
C LYS A 110 37.89 -10.95 -19.47
N GLU A 111 38.20 -9.69 -19.18
CA GLU A 111 39.46 -9.30 -18.53
C GLU A 111 39.63 -10.00 -17.17
N VAL A 112 38.56 -10.11 -16.36
CA VAL A 112 38.60 -10.84 -15.08
C VAL A 112 38.74 -12.36 -15.28
N VAL A 113 38.06 -12.95 -16.28
CA VAL A 113 38.23 -14.36 -16.67
C VAL A 113 39.69 -14.64 -17.06
N GLU A 114 40.27 -13.82 -17.95
CA GLU A 114 41.64 -13.95 -18.42
C GLU A 114 42.67 -13.77 -17.28
N MET A 115 42.43 -12.85 -16.33
CA MET A 115 43.28 -12.70 -15.14
C MET A 115 43.18 -13.92 -14.20
N LEU A 116 41.98 -14.45 -13.95
CA LEU A 116 41.80 -15.65 -13.13
C LEU A 116 42.45 -16.88 -13.78
N GLU A 117 42.37 -17.01 -15.10
CA GLU A 117 43.03 -18.10 -15.83
C GLU A 117 44.57 -17.96 -15.82
N GLN A 118 45.10 -16.74 -15.88
CA GLN A 118 46.56 -16.48 -15.76
C GLN A 118 47.11 -16.82 -14.36
N GLU A 119 46.37 -16.52 -13.30
CA GLU A 119 46.73 -16.87 -11.91
C GLU A 119 46.44 -18.36 -11.57
N GLY A 120 46.01 -19.18 -12.55
CA GLY A 120 45.73 -20.61 -12.35
C GLY A 120 44.39 -20.92 -11.69
N LEU A 121 43.51 -19.92 -11.52
CA LEU A 121 42.19 -20.00 -10.92
C LEU A 121 41.07 -20.21 -11.96
N ALA A 122 41.38 -20.91 -13.07
CA ALA A 122 40.45 -21.18 -14.16
C ALA A 122 39.15 -21.88 -13.72
N GLU A 123 39.19 -22.67 -12.64
CA GLU A 123 38.01 -23.37 -12.09
C GLU A 123 36.91 -22.42 -11.59
N ILE A 124 37.25 -21.16 -11.25
CA ILE A 124 36.29 -20.13 -10.83
C ILE A 124 36.06 -19.03 -11.89
N SER A 125 36.76 -19.05 -13.04
CA SER A 125 36.61 -17.98 -14.05
C SER A 125 35.17 -17.87 -14.56
N GLN A 126 34.46 -19.01 -14.66
CA GLN A 126 33.07 -19.09 -15.11
C GLN A 126 32.02 -18.97 -13.97
N SER A 127 32.45 -18.84 -12.71
CA SER A 127 31.54 -18.61 -11.57
C SER A 127 31.04 -17.16 -11.52
N SER A 128 29.97 -16.89 -10.77
CA SER A 128 29.51 -15.51 -10.58
C SER A 128 30.57 -14.66 -9.85
N ALA A 129 30.58 -13.34 -10.07
CA ALA A 129 31.50 -12.43 -9.37
C ALA A 129 31.40 -12.53 -7.84
N SER A 130 30.23 -12.87 -7.29
CA SER A 130 30.04 -13.17 -5.87
C SER A 130 30.77 -14.44 -5.41
N GLU A 131 30.78 -15.50 -6.22
CA GLU A 131 31.47 -16.76 -5.93
C GLU A 131 32.98 -16.62 -6.13
N GLN A 132 33.42 -15.91 -7.17
CA GLN A 132 34.83 -15.54 -7.38
C GLN A 132 35.39 -14.77 -6.17
N VAL A 133 34.69 -13.74 -5.70
CA VAL A 133 35.09 -12.97 -4.51
C VAL A 133 35.06 -13.85 -3.24
N ALA A 134 34.07 -14.73 -3.08
CA ALA A 134 34.02 -15.65 -1.94
C ALA A 134 35.21 -16.62 -1.94
N TYR A 135 35.57 -17.20 -3.09
CA TYR A 135 36.72 -18.10 -3.24
C TYR A 135 38.03 -17.37 -2.94
N LEU A 136 38.26 -16.19 -3.53
CA LEU A 136 39.44 -15.37 -3.29
C LEU A 136 39.59 -14.94 -1.82
N LEU A 137 38.48 -14.69 -1.12
CA LEU A 137 38.49 -14.41 0.32
C LEU A 137 38.87 -15.65 1.15
N VAL A 138 38.40 -16.84 0.78
CA VAL A 138 38.78 -18.11 1.44
C VAL A 138 40.26 -18.43 1.21
N GLU A 139 40.74 -18.39 -0.04
CA GLU A 139 42.17 -18.56 -0.34
C GLU A 139 43.03 -17.58 0.45
N ARG A 140 42.68 -16.29 0.46
CA ARG A 140 43.38 -15.27 1.24
C ARG A 140 43.46 -15.61 2.74
N VAL A 141 42.41 -16.18 3.34
CA VAL A 141 42.44 -16.64 4.73
C VAL A 141 43.38 -17.84 4.89
N THR A 142 43.28 -18.87 4.05
CA THR A 142 44.16 -20.05 4.19
C THR A 142 45.63 -19.73 3.92
N LEU A 143 45.92 -18.76 3.04
CA LEU A 143 47.27 -18.27 2.78
C LEU A 143 47.83 -17.50 3.99
N LEU A 144 47.00 -16.68 4.66
CA LEU A 144 47.38 -16.02 5.92
C LEU A 144 47.64 -17.05 7.03
N GLU A 145 46.78 -18.05 7.21
CA GLU A 145 46.98 -19.13 8.18
C GLU A 145 48.28 -19.92 7.92
N ARG A 146 48.57 -20.23 6.65
CA ARG A 146 49.83 -20.87 6.22
C ARG A 146 51.05 -19.99 6.50
N LEU A 147 50.93 -18.67 6.35
CA LEU A 147 52.00 -17.70 6.58
C LEU A 147 52.29 -17.54 8.08
N GLU A 148 51.26 -17.35 8.92
CA GLU A 148 51.44 -17.36 10.38
C GLU A 148 52.01 -18.72 10.88
N ALA A 149 51.60 -19.83 10.26
CA ALA A 149 52.14 -21.16 10.55
C ALA A 149 53.57 -21.38 10.04
N ALA A 150 54.10 -20.50 9.18
CA ALA A 150 55.50 -20.43 8.81
C ALA A 150 56.28 -19.51 9.77
N GLU A 151 55.72 -18.36 10.17
CA GLU A 151 56.29 -17.48 11.19
C GLU A 151 56.51 -18.21 12.53
N ARG A 152 55.49 -18.93 13.02
CA ARG A 152 55.61 -19.77 14.24
C ARG A 152 56.67 -20.87 14.13
N LYS A 153 57.01 -21.34 12.92
CA LYS A 153 58.12 -22.27 12.67
C LYS A 153 59.47 -21.57 12.64
N LEU A 154 59.51 -20.30 12.23
CA LEU A 154 60.71 -19.47 12.28
C LEU A 154 61.06 -19.12 13.74
N ASP A 155 60.08 -18.69 14.54
CA ASP A 155 60.25 -18.39 15.97
C ASP A 155 60.81 -19.58 16.77
N THR A 156 60.34 -20.79 16.46
CA THR A 156 60.84 -22.03 17.08
C THR A 156 62.25 -22.41 16.63
N GLN A 157 62.71 -21.93 15.47
CA GLN A 157 64.13 -22.03 15.09
C GLN A 157 64.98 -20.96 15.79
N THR A 158 64.49 -19.73 15.95
CA THR A 158 65.16 -18.64 16.70
C THR A 158 65.51 -19.08 18.13
N LEU A 159 64.58 -19.76 18.82
CA LEU A 159 64.80 -20.36 20.14
C LEU A 159 65.99 -21.33 20.22
N THR A 160 66.44 -21.90 19.10
CA THR A 160 67.64 -22.75 19.01
C THR A 160 68.91 -21.94 18.70
N GLY A 161 68.77 -20.77 18.06
CA GLY A 161 69.87 -19.83 17.78
C GLY A 161 70.39 -19.08 19.02
N ASN A 162 69.53 -18.83 20.00
CA ASN A 162 69.81 -18.04 21.21
C ASN A 162 71.10 -18.47 21.96
N LEU A 163 71.47 -19.77 21.94
CA LEU A 163 72.70 -20.27 22.56
C LEU A 163 74.00 -19.72 21.93
N ARG A 164 73.95 -19.24 20.68
CA ARG A 164 75.10 -18.66 19.98
C ARG A 164 75.12 -17.13 20.04
N GLU A 165 73.94 -16.53 20.16
CA GLU A 165 73.77 -15.07 20.24
C GLU A 165 74.17 -14.52 21.61
N VAL A 166 73.89 -15.24 22.71
CA VAL A 166 74.37 -14.89 24.06
C VAL A 166 75.90 -14.78 24.11
N HIS A 167 76.63 -15.70 23.47
CA HIS A 167 78.09 -15.70 23.51
C HIS A 167 78.69 -14.52 22.70
N LEU A 168 78.09 -14.16 21.58
CA LEU A 168 78.45 -12.97 20.81
C LEU A 168 78.11 -11.67 21.57
N GLN A 169 77.01 -11.66 22.34
CA GLN A 169 76.65 -10.52 23.18
C GLN A 169 77.66 -10.34 24.33
N GLU A 170 78.09 -11.43 24.97
CA GLU A 170 79.16 -11.40 25.99
C GLU A 170 80.48 -10.84 25.43
N GLU A 171 80.89 -11.23 24.21
CA GLU A 171 82.07 -10.66 23.55
C GLU A 171 81.89 -9.16 23.23
N LEU A 172 80.72 -8.75 22.71
CA LEU A 172 80.43 -7.36 22.38
C LEU A 172 80.37 -6.44 23.60
N ASP A 173 79.87 -6.91 24.74
CA ASP A 173 79.82 -6.13 25.98
C ASP A 173 81.21 -6.00 26.64
N HIS A 174 82.09 -6.99 26.49
CA HIS A 174 83.51 -6.83 26.84
C HIS A 174 84.20 -5.78 25.95
N ILE A 175 83.93 -5.78 24.64
CA ILE A 175 84.48 -4.77 23.70
C ILE A 175 83.95 -3.37 24.02
N ARG A 176 82.66 -3.23 24.38
CA ARG A 176 82.09 -1.95 24.85
C ARG A 176 82.78 -1.46 26.12
N HIS A 177 82.97 -2.32 27.12
CA HIS A 177 83.63 -1.93 28.37
C HIS A 177 85.08 -1.46 28.14
N ALA A 178 85.85 -2.14 27.29
CA ALA A 178 87.19 -1.71 26.92
C ALA A 178 87.20 -0.33 26.24
N LEU A 179 86.30 -0.11 25.27
CA LEU A 179 86.19 1.18 24.57
C LEU A 179 85.71 2.32 25.48
N GLU A 180 84.84 2.05 26.46
CA GLU A 180 84.43 3.07 27.44
C GLU A 180 85.54 3.42 28.42
N GLU A 181 86.39 2.46 28.83
CA GLU A 181 87.57 2.74 29.64
C GLU A 181 88.64 3.51 28.86
N GLU A 182 88.91 3.18 27.60
CA GLU A 182 89.81 3.95 26.73
C GLU A 182 89.30 5.39 26.51
N LEU A 183 88.01 5.57 26.18
CA LEU A 183 87.42 6.90 25.96
C LEU A 183 87.42 7.76 27.23
N ARG A 184 87.35 7.13 28.41
CA ARG A 184 87.46 7.79 29.72
C ARG A 184 88.89 8.21 30.03
N GLN A 185 89.88 7.34 29.80
CA GLN A 185 91.30 7.71 29.89
C GLN A 185 91.69 8.80 28.87
N GLN A 186 91.07 8.81 27.69
CA GLN A 186 91.29 9.84 26.67
C GLN A 186 90.73 11.22 27.12
N LYS A 187 89.56 11.25 27.78
CA LYS A 187 88.99 12.48 28.36
C LYS A 187 89.81 13.05 29.51
N ASP A 188 90.33 12.21 30.41
CA ASP A 188 91.14 12.67 31.55
C ASP A 188 92.53 13.18 31.12
N ASN A 189 93.06 12.69 29.99
CA ASN A 189 94.30 13.21 29.40
C ASN A 189 94.10 14.52 28.62
N LEU A 190 92.94 14.75 27.99
CA LEU A 190 92.65 15.97 27.22
C LEU A 190 92.36 17.21 28.08
N ASN A 191 92.11 17.05 29.38
CA ASN A 191 91.67 18.14 30.27
C ASN A 191 92.84 18.88 30.96
N LYS A 192 94.02 18.92 30.31
CA LYS A 192 95.28 19.42 30.89
C LYS A 192 96.14 20.31 29.99
N GLU A 193 95.61 20.89 28.91
CA GLU A 193 96.39 21.87 28.14
C GLU A 193 95.58 23.01 27.50
N SER A 194 96.17 24.21 27.54
CA SER A 194 95.71 25.48 26.95
C SER A 194 94.42 26.11 27.53
N SER A 195 94.34 27.44 27.40
CA SER A 195 93.32 28.31 28.00
C SER A 195 92.72 29.27 26.96
N VAL A 196 91.76 30.11 27.38
CA VAL A 196 91.05 31.18 26.63
C VAL A 196 89.77 30.72 25.91
N GLN A 197 88.62 31.18 26.43
CA GLN A 197 87.30 31.00 25.80
C GLN A 197 87.04 32.02 24.67
N SER A 198 86.21 31.64 23.69
CA SER A 198 85.94 32.42 22.48
C SER A 198 84.80 33.46 22.62
N PRO A 199 84.72 34.48 21.75
CA PRO A 199 84.14 35.78 22.12
C PRO A 199 82.67 36.00 21.67
N TRP A 200 81.73 35.12 22.04
CA TRP A 200 80.31 35.26 21.63
C TRP A 200 79.45 36.22 22.50
N ARG A 201 80.00 36.80 23.57
CA ARG A 201 79.30 37.82 24.41
C ARG A 201 79.56 39.26 23.95
N LYS A 202 79.27 39.63 22.70
CA LYS A 202 79.54 41.01 22.22
C LYS A 202 78.59 41.68 21.21
N PHE A 203 77.52 41.03 20.75
CA PHE A 203 76.65 41.62 19.71
C PHE A 203 75.29 42.20 20.16
N PHE A 204 74.76 41.82 21.33
CA PHE A 204 73.49 42.36 21.83
C PHE A 204 73.59 42.81 23.29
N GLY A 205 73.74 44.12 23.49
CA GLY A 205 73.89 44.76 24.80
C GLY A 205 73.63 46.26 24.73
N VAL A 206 72.38 46.67 24.94
CA VAL A 206 71.88 48.05 24.73
C VAL A 206 72.37 49.03 25.81
N ARG A 207 72.86 50.21 25.42
CA ARG A 207 72.76 51.45 26.21
C ARG A 207 72.49 52.68 25.34
N LYS A 208 71.80 53.67 25.92
CA LYS A 208 71.34 54.91 25.27
C LYS A 208 72.31 56.09 25.44
N ALA A 209 72.40 56.89 24.38
CA ALA A 209 72.41 58.36 24.36
C ALA A 209 73.69 59.21 24.67
N THR A 210 73.65 60.38 24.03
CA THR A 210 74.22 61.71 24.36
C THR A 210 75.68 62.10 24.07
N LEU A 211 75.79 63.03 23.11
CA LEU A 211 76.61 64.27 23.13
C LEU A 211 78.15 64.19 23.20
N ARG A 212 78.80 64.27 22.03
CA ARG A 212 79.32 65.56 21.51
C ARG A 212 79.68 65.44 20.01
N ALA A 213 79.73 66.58 19.32
CA ALA A 213 80.03 66.65 17.90
C ALA A 213 81.48 67.08 17.64
N GLN A 214 82.07 66.62 16.52
CA GLN A 214 82.76 67.48 15.56
C GLN A 214 83.03 66.77 14.22
N ASN A 215 82.39 67.31 13.16
CA ASN A 215 82.88 67.46 11.79
C ASN A 215 83.58 66.29 11.07
N LEU A 216 82.82 65.52 10.28
CA LEU A 216 83.27 64.89 9.02
C LEU A 216 82.08 64.70 8.06
N PRO A 217 82.23 64.92 6.73
CA PRO A 217 81.11 64.86 5.78
C PRO A 217 80.85 63.43 5.28
N GLY A 218 79.84 62.76 5.85
CA GLY A 218 79.39 61.43 5.38
C GLY A 218 77.94 61.10 5.74
N HIS A 219 77.51 61.38 6.98
CA HIS A 219 76.18 61.03 7.50
C HIS A 219 74.97 61.64 6.77
N SER A 220 75.13 62.50 5.75
CA SER A 220 73.97 63.07 5.04
C SER A 220 73.18 62.04 4.24
N GLU A 221 73.80 60.94 3.79
CA GLU A 221 73.08 59.85 3.13
C GLU A 221 72.53 58.81 4.11
N GLU A 222 73.23 58.51 5.20
CA GLU A 222 72.71 57.59 6.23
C GLU A 222 71.49 58.21 6.93
N LEU A 223 71.52 59.51 7.24
CA LEU A 223 70.36 60.23 7.78
C LEU A 223 69.23 60.40 6.76
N SER A 224 69.46 60.31 5.45
CA SER A 224 68.37 60.32 4.46
C SER A 224 67.78 58.93 4.27
N ARG A 225 68.61 57.88 4.23
CA ARG A 225 68.18 56.46 4.25
C ARG A 225 67.37 56.17 5.51
N GLU A 226 67.89 56.45 6.71
CA GLU A 226 67.19 56.25 8.00
C GLU A 226 65.89 57.06 8.08
N ARG A 227 65.82 58.26 7.49
CA ARG A 227 64.56 59.03 7.39
C ARG A 227 63.55 58.39 6.44
N THR A 228 63.97 57.89 5.27
CA THR A 228 63.05 57.21 4.35
C THR A 228 62.59 55.85 4.88
N GLU A 229 63.42 55.16 5.66
CA GLU A 229 63.04 53.93 6.38
C GLU A 229 62.10 54.22 7.55
N ARG A 230 62.36 55.25 8.37
CA ARG A 230 61.39 55.70 9.39
C ARG A 230 60.05 56.08 8.77
N GLN A 231 60.04 56.84 7.68
CA GLN A 231 58.79 57.17 6.99
C GLN A 231 58.06 55.95 6.39
N LYS A 232 58.77 54.88 6.01
CA LYS A 232 58.11 53.63 5.61
C LYS A 232 57.45 52.97 6.81
N LEU A 233 58.22 52.75 7.88
CA LEU A 233 57.74 52.14 9.12
C LEU A 233 56.63 52.95 9.81
N GLU A 234 56.64 54.27 9.68
CA GLU A 234 55.55 55.16 10.13
C GLU A 234 54.27 54.91 9.33
N ARG A 235 54.35 54.84 7.98
CA ARG A 235 53.19 54.49 7.13
C ARG A 235 52.69 53.06 7.38
N ASP A 236 53.60 52.10 7.52
CA ASP A 236 53.25 50.70 7.80
C ASP A 236 52.54 50.56 9.16
N LEU A 237 52.94 51.36 10.16
CA LEU A 237 52.35 51.41 11.48
C LEU A 237 51.03 52.22 11.52
N GLU A 238 50.91 53.29 10.73
CA GLU A 238 49.65 54.01 10.49
C GLU A 238 48.62 53.12 9.77
N GLU A 239 49.05 52.32 8.79
CA GLU A 239 48.18 51.37 8.09
C GLU A 239 47.79 50.21 9.02
N ALA A 240 48.73 49.64 9.78
CA ALA A 240 48.42 48.62 10.78
C ALA A 240 47.44 49.15 11.85
N SER A 241 47.62 50.39 12.31
CA SER A 241 46.70 51.06 13.24
C SER A 241 45.33 51.30 12.61
N SER A 242 45.28 51.64 11.32
CA SER A 242 44.03 51.82 10.57
C SER A 242 43.28 50.50 10.38
N ARG A 243 43.98 49.41 10.02
CA ARG A 243 43.42 48.05 9.92
C ARG A 243 42.89 47.58 11.28
N LEU A 244 43.64 47.80 12.37
CA LEU A 244 43.20 47.49 13.74
C LEU A 244 41.98 48.32 14.15
N ALA A 245 41.93 49.61 13.80
CA ALA A 245 40.79 50.49 14.07
C ALA A 245 39.53 50.08 13.27
N MET A 246 39.69 49.50 12.08
CA MET A 246 38.58 48.90 11.31
C MET A 246 38.09 47.60 11.96
N ALA A 247 38.97 46.67 12.32
CA ALA A 247 38.60 45.46 13.06
C ALA A 247 37.87 45.79 14.38
N HIS A 248 38.33 46.80 15.13
CA HIS A 248 37.65 47.30 16.32
C HIS A 248 36.31 48.03 16.05
N LYS A 249 35.96 48.38 14.81
CA LYS A 249 34.60 48.83 14.45
C LYS A 249 33.72 47.64 14.08
N GLU A 250 34.26 46.70 13.31
CA GLU A 250 33.58 45.50 12.83
C GLU A 250 33.18 44.56 13.99
N ILE A 251 34.07 44.35 14.97
CA ILE A 251 33.76 43.63 16.21
C ILE A 251 32.60 44.29 16.99
N ARG A 252 32.50 45.62 16.98
CA ARG A 252 31.37 46.34 17.60
C ARG A 252 30.08 46.16 16.81
N HIS A 253 30.12 46.31 15.49
CA HIS A 253 28.95 46.06 14.61
C HIS A 253 28.37 44.66 14.84
N LEU A 254 29.23 43.63 14.82
CA LEU A 254 28.83 42.24 15.09
C LEU A 254 28.30 42.04 16.52
N THR A 255 28.79 42.78 17.51
CA THR A 255 28.27 42.76 18.88
C THR A 255 26.88 43.41 18.96
N ASP A 256 26.71 44.57 18.32
CA ASP A 256 25.43 45.29 18.26
C ASP A 256 24.37 44.47 17.50
N GLU A 257 24.74 43.79 16.41
CA GLU A 257 23.88 42.85 15.67
C GLU A 257 23.49 41.63 16.52
N LEU A 258 24.44 41.03 17.27
CA LEU A 258 24.14 39.91 18.17
C LEU A 258 23.19 40.32 19.30
N ASP A 259 23.34 41.51 19.86
CA ASP A 259 22.42 42.03 20.89
C ASP A 259 21.08 42.51 20.34
N LEU A 260 21.00 42.89 19.06
CA LEU A 260 19.73 43.07 18.35
C LEU A 260 19.04 41.71 18.10
N ALA A 261 19.77 40.70 17.62
CA ALA A 261 19.23 39.36 17.42
C ALA A 261 18.69 38.73 18.72
N ARG A 262 19.41 38.90 19.85
CA ARG A 262 18.94 38.52 21.19
C ARG A 262 17.65 39.23 21.61
N LYS A 263 17.52 40.54 21.32
CA LYS A 263 16.30 41.31 21.61
C LYS A 263 15.11 40.83 20.76
N VAL A 264 15.34 40.47 19.50
CA VAL A 264 14.31 39.85 18.63
C VAL A 264 13.92 38.47 19.15
N GLN A 265 14.88 37.63 19.53
CA GLN A 265 14.61 36.27 20.05
C GLN A 265 13.75 36.30 21.33
N ASN A 266 13.98 37.27 22.21
CA ASN A 266 13.18 37.46 23.43
C ASN A 266 11.73 37.91 23.16
N LEU A 267 11.42 38.45 21.97
CA LEU A 267 10.07 38.83 21.56
C LEU A 267 9.26 37.65 21.00
N SER A 268 9.91 36.56 20.58
CA SER A 268 9.25 35.37 19.99
C SER A 268 8.67 34.38 21.02
N VAL A 269 8.96 34.57 22.31
CA VAL A 269 8.54 33.67 23.40
C VAL A 269 7.01 33.46 23.49
N PRO A 270 6.13 34.49 23.34
CA PRO A 270 4.69 34.31 23.46
C PRO A 270 4.07 33.42 22.37
N ASP A 271 4.60 33.45 21.14
CA ASP A 271 4.06 32.67 20.02
C ASP A 271 4.57 31.23 20.03
N LEU A 272 5.76 30.98 20.59
CA LEU A 272 6.22 29.63 20.97
C LEU A 272 5.32 29.00 22.04
N GLN A 273 4.72 29.80 22.93
CA GLN A 273 3.80 29.29 23.94
C GLN A 273 2.43 28.92 23.34
N LYS A 274 1.86 29.77 22.47
CA LYS A 274 0.61 29.46 21.74
C LYS A 274 0.75 28.22 20.85
N THR A 275 1.84 28.10 20.11
CA THR A 275 2.08 26.92 19.26
C THR A 275 2.29 25.64 20.09
N GLY A 276 2.79 25.76 21.34
CA GLY A 276 2.76 24.67 22.32
C GLY A 276 1.33 24.25 22.72
N GLU A 277 0.45 25.22 22.99
CA GLU A 277 -0.97 24.98 23.32
C GLU A 277 -1.74 24.37 22.13
N GLU A 278 -1.48 24.82 20.90
CA GLU A 278 -2.04 24.25 19.67
C GLU A 278 -1.56 22.81 19.44
N VAL A 279 -0.27 22.52 19.67
CA VAL A 279 0.29 21.16 19.58
C VAL A 279 -0.34 20.23 20.62
N GLU A 280 -0.62 20.70 21.85
CA GLU A 280 -1.27 19.88 22.87
C GLU A 280 -2.75 19.61 22.55
N GLN A 281 -3.46 20.56 21.94
CA GLN A 281 -4.81 20.35 21.42
C GLN A 281 -4.79 19.33 20.26
N LEU A 282 -3.85 19.44 19.33
CA LEU A 282 -3.70 18.49 18.21
C LEU A 282 -3.38 17.07 18.70
N LYS A 283 -2.57 16.89 19.76
CA LYS A 283 -2.38 15.57 20.39
C LYS A 283 -3.71 15.00 20.91
N GLN A 284 -4.52 15.81 21.59
CA GLN A 284 -5.83 15.38 22.09
C GLN A 284 -6.82 15.05 20.98
N GLU A 285 -6.76 15.71 19.81
CA GLU A 285 -7.53 15.31 18.63
C GLU A 285 -7.00 14.00 18.02
N VAL A 286 -5.69 13.85 17.89
CA VAL A 286 -5.06 12.61 17.41
C VAL A 286 -5.39 11.41 18.31
N ASP A 287 -5.41 11.57 19.62
CA ASP A 287 -5.74 10.48 20.55
C ASP A 287 -7.25 10.15 20.56
N LYS A 288 -8.14 11.12 20.30
CA LYS A 288 -9.56 10.85 20.02
C LYS A 288 -9.74 10.10 18.69
N LEU A 289 -9.02 10.50 17.64
CA LEU A 289 -9.04 9.81 16.35
C LEU A 289 -8.58 8.36 16.48
N LYS A 290 -7.46 8.09 17.18
CA LYS A 290 -7.02 6.71 17.48
C LYS A 290 -8.09 5.88 18.20
N GLN A 291 -8.87 6.47 19.10
CA GLN A 291 -9.96 5.78 19.78
C GLN A 291 -11.11 5.43 18.83
N CYS A 292 -11.49 6.35 17.93
CA CYS A 292 -12.45 6.08 16.86
C CYS A 292 -11.95 4.99 15.90
N ASP A 293 -10.74 5.16 15.36
CA ASP A 293 -10.11 4.23 14.42
C ASP A 293 -9.99 2.81 15.02
N MET A 294 -9.66 2.70 16.32
CA MET A 294 -9.60 1.41 17.03
C MET A 294 -10.99 0.75 17.15
N VAL A 295 -12.05 1.53 17.38
CA VAL A 295 -13.43 1.02 17.44
C VAL A 295 -13.93 0.62 16.05
N GLU A 296 -13.59 1.37 14.99
CA GLU A 296 -13.91 0.99 13.61
C GLU A 296 -13.12 -0.25 13.16
N LEU A 297 -11.84 -0.35 13.50
CA LEU A 297 -11.02 -1.55 13.27
C LEU A 297 -11.60 -2.78 13.98
N GLN A 298 -12.09 -2.64 15.21
CA GLN A 298 -12.71 -3.75 15.95
C GLN A 298 -14.04 -4.17 15.28
N LYS A 299 -14.90 -3.23 14.90
CA LYS A 299 -16.13 -3.50 14.14
C LYS A 299 -15.82 -4.19 12.79
N ALA A 300 -14.72 -3.81 12.13
CA ALA A 300 -14.26 -4.42 10.89
C ALA A 300 -13.74 -5.86 11.10
N LYS A 301 -12.98 -6.12 12.18
CA LYS A 301 -12.55 -7.47 12.57
C LYS A 301 -13.75 -8.38 12.80
N GLU A 302 -14.69 -7.99 13.66
CA GLU A 302 -15.90 -8.79 13.91
C GLU A 302 -16.72 -9.03 12.62
N ARG A 303 -16.74 -8.06 11.69
CA ARG A 303 -17.44 -8.22 10.40
C ARG A 303 -16.73 -9.23 9.52
N ASN A 304 -15.40 -9.24 9.48
CA ASN A 304 -14.62 -10.26 8.78
C ASN A 304 -14.78 -11.64 9.44
N GLU A 305 -14.77 -11.73 10.76
CA GLU A 305 -14.98 -13.00 11.49
C GLU A 305 -16.35 -13.62 11.21
N ARG A 306 -17.41 -12.79 11.13
CA ARG A 306 -18.76 -13.21 10.68
C ARG A 306 -18.72 -13.71 9.24
N LEU A 307 -18.11 -12.95 8.32
CA LEU A 307 -17.96 -13.33 6.91
C LEU A 307 -17.13 -14.62 6.73
N ASP A 308 -16.08 -14.83 7.53
CA ASP A 308 -15.31 -16.08 7.53
C ASP A 308 -16.11 -17.25 8.12
N GLY A 309 -17.05 -16.99 9.04
CA GLY A 309 -18.08 -17.94 9.46
C GLY A 309 -18.98 -18.34 8.28
N GLU A 310 -19.57 -17.35 7.59
CA GLU A 310 -20.41 -17.57 6.41
C GLU A 310 -19.65 -18.29 5.28
N ILE A 311 -18.41 -17.90 5.00
CA ILE A 311 -17.53 -18.53 4.00
C ILE A 311 -17.22 -19.98 4.37
N ARG A 312 -17.05 -20.32 5.66
CA ARG A 312 -16.91 -21.71 6.10
C ARG A 312 -18.21 -22.51 5.84
N VAL A 313 -19.36 -22.00 6.27
CA VAL A 313 -20.68 -22.64 6.03
C VAL A 313 -20.97 -22.81 4.54
N LEU A 314 -20.64 -21.81 3.70
CA LEU A 314 -20.78 -21.89 2.25
C LEU A 314 -19.82 -22.92 1.64
N ARG A 315 -18.56 -22.99 2.09
CA ARG A 315 -17.61 -24.04 1.67
C ARG A 315 -18.10 -25.43 2.06
N ASP A 316 -18.71 -25.60 3.23
CA ASP A 316 -19.31 -26.88 3.65
C ASP A 316 -20.58 -27.21 2.86
N ARG A 317 -21.43 -26.23 2.54
CA ARG A 317 -22.58 -26.48 1.65
C ARG A 317 -22.13 -26.85 0.24
N VAL A 318 -21.10 -26.20 -0.31
CA VAL A 318 -20.47 -26.58 -1.59
C VAL A 318 -19.88 -28.00 -1.51
N ARG A 319 -19.16 -28.35 -0.43
CA ARG A 319 -18.67 -29.73 -0.21
C ARG A 319 -19.81 -30.74 -0.23
N SER A 320 -20.92 -30.46 0.46
CA SER A 320 -22.09 -31.35 0.45
C SER A 320 -22.71 -31.48 -0.95
N LEU A 321 -22.91 -30.37 -1.66
CA LEU A 321 -23.44 -30.34 -3.02
C LEU A 321 -22.53 -31.06 -4.01
N ASP A 322 -21.20 -31.00 -3.86
CA ASP A 322 -20.26 -31.79 -4.66
C ASP A 322 -20.24 -33.27 -4.28
N THR A 323 -20.65 -33.67 -3.06
CA THR A 323 -20.90 -35.09 -2.74
C THR A 323 -22.25 -35.58 -3.27
N GLU A 324 -23.31 -34.76 -3.20
CA GLU A 324 -24.61 -35.00 -3.83
C GLU A 324 -24.43 -35.15 -5.36
N ARG A 325 -23.69 -34.24 -5.99
CA ARG A 325 -23.34 -34.31 -7.42
C ARG A 325 -22.53 -35.57 -7.76
N ARG A 326 -21.56 -35.97 -6.93
CA ARG A 326 -20.76 -37.20 -7.16
C ARG A 326 -21.57 -38.48 -6.96
N THR A 327 -22.56 -38.51 -6.06
CA THR A 327 -23.46 -39.67 -5.92
C THR A 327 -24.45 -39.75 -7.07
N LEU A 328 -25.01 -38.62 -7.53
CA LEU A 328 -25.84 -38.55 -8.74
C LEU A 328 -25.08 -38.95 -10.00
N LEU A 329 -23.82 -38.52 -10.18
CA LEU A 329 -22.98 -38.94 -11.30
C LEU A 329 -22.75 -40.47 -11.28
N LYS A 330 -22.41 -41.05 -10.13
CA LYS A 330 -22.29 -42.52 -9.99
C LYS A 330 -23.60 -43.24 -10.30
N LEU A 331 -24.75 -42.69 -9.92
CA LEU A 331 -26.06 -43.26 -10.23
C LEU A 331 -26.36 -43.21 -11.76
N VAL A 332 -25.92 -42.16 -12.45
CA VAL A 332 -26.03 -42.01 -13.91
C VAL A 332 -25.03 -42.91 -14.65
N GLU A 333 -23.84 -43.14 -14.11
CA GLU A 333 -22.88 -44.12 -14.64
C GLU A 333 -23.40 -45.55 -14.47
N GLN A 334 -24.00 -45.87 -13.31
CA GLN A 334 -24.67 -47.14 -13.07
C GLN A 334 -25.87 -47.34 -14.00
N SER A 335 -26.72 -46.34 -14.23
CA SER A 335 -27.86 -46.49 -15.17
C SER A 335 -27.41 -46.61 -16.64
N LYS A 336 -26.31 -45.95 -17.03
CA LYS A 336 -25.67 -46.17 -18.34
C LYS A 336 -25.15 -47.60 -18.52
N LEU A 337 -24.54 -48.19 -17.49
CA LEU A 337 -24.09 -49.59 -17.53
C LEU A 337 -25.26 -50.57 -17.69
N HIS A 338 -26.40 -50.33 -17.02
CA HIS A 338 -27.60 -51.16 -17.20
C HIS A 338 -28.25 -50.95 -18.58
N SER A 339 -28.17 -49.74 -19.16
CA SER A 339 -28.61 -49.47 -20.54
C SER A 339 -27.77 -50.21 -21.60
N ALA A 340 -26.48 -50.42 -21.33
CA ALA A 340 -25.54 -51.05 -22.27
C ALA A 340 -25.73 -52.58 -22.44
N GLN A 341 -26.52 -53.24 -21.58
CA GLN A 341 -26.79 -54.69 -21.70
C GLN A 341 -28.07 -55.01 -22.51
N GLY A 342 -28.81 -54.02 -23.00
CA GLY A 342 -30.07 -54.21 -23.72
C GLY A 342 -30.03 -54.07 -25.24
N ILE A 343 -28.91 -53.64 -25.85
CA ILE A 343 -28.84 -53.27 -27.28
C ILE A 343 -27.54 -53.81 -27.89
N ASN A 344 -27.43 -55.13 -28.05
CA ASN A 344 -26.26 -55.78 -28.67
C ASN A 344 -26.63 -56.97 -29.60
N GLU A 345 -27.90 -57.12 -29.98
CA GLU A 345 -28.40 -58.22 -30.84
C GLU A 345 -29.22 -57.74 -32.06
N THR A 346 -28.75 -56.70 -32.77
CA THR A 346 -29.20 -56.47 -34.16
C THR A 346 -28.11 -55.87 -35.05
N LEU A 347 -27.58 -56.73 -35.93
CA LEU A 347 -27.22 -56.41 -37.31
C LEU A 347 -26.23 -55.24 -37.52
N GLU A 348 -24.95 -55.60 -37.41
CA GLU A 348 -24.00 -55.24 -38.47
C GLU A 348 -24.61 -55.47 -39.87
N LEU A 349 -24.70 -54.42 -40.69
CA LEU A 349 -24.70 -54.53 -42.15
C LEU A 349 -24.41 -53.15 -42.80
N ASN A 350 -23.59 -53.16 -43.84
CA ASN A 350 -23.39 -52.08 -44.83
C ASN A 350 -22.79 -50.74 -44.35
N LYS A 351 -21.46 -50.69 -44.24
CA LYS A 351 -20.70 -49.57 -44.83
C LYS A 351 -20.66 -49.75 -46.35
N ILE A 352 -21.24 -48.84 -47.15
CA ILE A 352 -20.99 -48.77 -48.60
C ILE A 352 -21.48 -47.40 -49.16
N HIS A 353 -20.73 -46.87 -50.15
CA HIS A 353 -21.05 -45.77 -51.10
C HIS A 353 -21.89 -44.54 -50.60
N SER A 354 -21.35 -43.34 -50.43
CA SER A 354 -20.71 -42.39 -51.39
C SER A 354 -21.67 -41.51 -52.22
N ALA A 355 -21.63 -40.20 -51.93
CA ALA A 355 -21.97 -39.06 -52.79
C ALA A 355 -23.45 -38.77 -53.20
N GLN A 356 -23.66 -37.48 -53.48
CA GLN A 356 -24.65 -36.90 -54.40
C GLN A 356 -26.13 -36.72 -53.97
N ASP A 357 -26.40 -35.53 -53.40
CA ASP A 357 -27.41 -34.52 -53.84
C ASP A 357 -28.94 -34.84 -53.90
N VAL A 358 -29.73 -33.76 -53.88
CA VAL A 358 -31.18 -33.65 -54.15
C VAL A 358 -32.18 -34.17 -53.08
N GLY A 359 -32.76 -33.21 -52.33
CA GLY A 359 -34.21 -32.97 -52.39
C GLY A 359 -35.18 -33.60 -51.37
N ASN A 360 -35.66 -32.75 -50.44
CA ASN A 360 -37.00 -32.69 -49.81
C ASN A 360 -37.61 -33.88 -49.02
N ASN A 361 -38.06 -33.53 -47.81
CA ASN A 361 -39.24 -34.02 -47.06
C ASN A 361 -39.42 -35.51 -46.74
N VAL A 362 -39.54 -35.82 -45.44
CA VAL A 362 -40.84 -35.94 -44.74
C VAL A 362 -40.63 -35.72 -43.23
N ASP A 363 -41.66 -35.25 -42.52
CA ASP A 363 -41.63 -34.97 -41.07
C ASP A 363 -41.30 -36.17 -40.19
N SER A 364 -40.63 -35.92 -39.06
CA SER A 364 -40.77 -36.72 -37.83
C SER A 364 -40.46 -35.90 -36.59
N SER A 365 -41.49 -35.74 -35.75
CA SER A 365 -41.55 -35.01 -34.49
C SER A 365 -40.28 -35.13 -33.62
N LEU A 366 -39.61 -33.99 -33.38
CA LEU A 366 -38.65 -33.77 -32.30
C LEU A 366 -39.01 -32.49 -31.53
N ALA A 367 -38.58 -32.40 -30.27
CA ALA A 367 -39.04 -31.39 -29.34
C ALA A 367 -38.42 -29.99 -29.60
N PRO A 368 -39.09 -28.88 -29.21
CA PRO A 368 -38.57 -27.53 -29.43
C PRO A 368 -37.20 -27.24 -28.79
N ASP A 369 -36.85 -27.95 -27.71
CA ASP A 369 -35.62 -27.70 -26.95
C ASP A 369 -34.36 -28.13 -27.70
N ASP A 370 -34.39 -29.23 -28.47
CA ASP A 370 -33.23 -29.69 -29.25
C ASP A 370 -32.84 -28.70 -30.36
N GLU A 371 -33.83 -28.06 -30.99
CA GLU A 371 -33.57 -27.05 -32.01
C GLU A 371 -32.93 -25.78 -31.40
N ILE A 372 -33.30 -25.43 -30.16
CA ILE A 372 -32.70 -24.33 -29.39
C ILE A 372 -31.26 -24.68 -28.99
N LEU A 373 -31.02 -25.91 -28.53
CA LEU A 373 -29.67 -26.40 -28.21
C LEU A 373 -28.78 -26.42 -29.46
N HIS A 374 -29.25 -26.93 -30.59
CA HIS A 374 -28.49 -26.93 -31.83
C HIS A 374 -28.20 -25.52 -32.36
N LYS A 375 -29.16 -24.58 -32.23
CA LYS A 375 -28.95 -23.16 -32.54
C LYS A 375 -27.93 -22.50 -31.60
N ARG A 376 -27.89 -22.89 -30.32
CA ARG A 376 -26.89 -22.40 -29.36
C ARG A 376 -25.49 -22.94 -29.66
N CYS A 377 -25.35 -24.24 -29.86
CA CYS A 377 -24.07 -24.87 -30.20
C CYS A 377 -23.52 -24.37 -31.54
N ARG A 378 -24.40 -24.12 -32.54
CA ARG A 378 -23.99 -23.51 -33.81
C ARG A 378 -23.41 -22.12 -33.61
N ARG A 379 -24.10 -21.22 -32.88
CA ARG A 379 -23.59 -19.88 -32.56
C ARG A 379 -22.28 -19.93 -31.78
N GLU A 380 -22.14 -20.88 -30.85
CA GLU A 380 -20.90 -21.02 -30.09
C GLU A 380 -19.72 -21.54 -30.95
N SER A 381 -20.01 -22.26 -32.04
CA SER A 381 -19.00 -22.54 -33.09
C SER A 381 -18.72 -21.28 -33.91
N GLU A 382 -19.75 -20.61 -34.44
CA GLU A 382 -19.61 -19.39 -35.25
C GLU A 382 -18.84 -18.27 -34.51
N ASP A 383 -19.02 -18.15 -33.18
CA ASP A 383 -18.24 -17.28 -32.29
C ASP A 383 -16.78 -17.72 -32.18
N LYS A 384 -16.50 -19.02 -32.05
CA LYS A 384 -15.13 -19.57 -32.00
C LYS A 384 -14.43 -19.41 -33.35
N ASP A 385 -15.10 -19.71 -34.45
CA ASP A 385 -14.60 -19.54 -35.82
C ASP A 385 -14.37 -18.06 -36.16
N SER A 386 -15.15 -17.14 -35.57
CA SER A 386 -14.93 -15.70 -35.67
C SER A 386 -13.75 -15.23 -34.81
N ARG A 387 -13.53 -15.80 -33.62
CA ARG A 387 -12.34 -15.55 -32.79
C ARG A 387 -11.06 -16.14 -33.42
N LEU A 388 -11.13 -17.31 -34.03
CA LEU A 388 -10.00 -17.92 -34.75
C LEU A 388 -9.58 -17.04 -35.93
N ARG A 389 -10.51 -16.65 -36.80
CA ARG A 389 -10.23 -15.71 -37.91
C ARG A 389 -9.72 -14.36 -37.43
N GLU A 390 -10.11 -13.90 -36.25
CA GLU A 390 -9.59 -12.68 -35.63
C GLU A 390 -8.18 -12.85 -35.05
N LEU A 391 -7.84 -14.03 -34.52
CA LEU A 391 -6.47 -14.38 -34.11
C LEU A 391 -5.55 -14.59 -35.32
N GLU A 392 -6.04 -15.21 -36.40
CA GLU A 392 -5.32 -15.35 -37.68
C GLU A 392 -4.95 -13.99 -38.28
N ARG A 393 -5.90 -13.03 -38.31
CA ARG A 393 -5.62 -11.65 -38.74
C ARG A 393 -4.57 -10.96 -37.86
N ARG A 394 -4.58 -11.21 -36.55
CA ARG A 394 -3.60 -10.62 -35.62
C ARG A 394 -2.23 -11.23 -35.85
N LEU A 395 -2.14 -12.55 -36.02
CA LEU A 395 -0.89 -13.23 -36.39
C LEU A 395 -0.35 -12.71 -37.73
N GLN A 396 -1.19 -12.57 -38.75
CA GLN A 396 -0.83 -11.98 -40.05
C GLN A 396 -0.54 -10.47 -40.00
N LYS A 397 -0.94 -9.76 -38.95
CA LYS A 397 -0.52 -8.37 -38.70
C LYS A 397 0.86 -8.36 -38.06
N GLN A 398 1.05 -9.15 -37.00
CA GLN A 398 2.34 -9.30 -36.31
C GLN A 398 3.44 -9.86 -37.21
N GLN A 399 3.12 -10.78 -38.13
CA GLN A 399 4.06 -11.29 -39.13
C GLN A 399 4.54 -10.16 -40.06
N ARG A 400 3.64 -9.34 -40.60
CA ARG A 400 4.02 -8.18 -41.42
C ARG A 400 4.73 -7.09 -40.62
N GLU A 401 4.33 -6.85 -39.38
CA GLU A 401 5.05 -5.95 -38.47
C GLU A 401 6.48 -6.46 -38.17
N HIS A 402 6.70 -7.78 -38.14
CA HIS A 402 8.03 -8.37 -38.06
C HIS A 402 8.80 -8.29 -39.39
N GLU A 403 8.14 -8.50 -40.54
CA GLU A 403 8.73 -8.34 -41.87
C GLU A 403 9.19 -6.87 -42.10
N GLU A 404 8.32 -5.88 -41.84
CA GLU A 404 8.61 -4.45 -41.89
C GLU A 404 9.68 -3.98 -40.88
N LEU A 405 9.96 -4.77 -39.84
CA LEU A 405 11.06 -4.54 -38.88
C LEU A 405 12.36 -5.22 -39.32
N VAL A 406 12.29 -6.36 -40.01
CA VAL A 406 13.47 -6.99 -40.64
C VAL A 406 13.96 -6.13 -41.80
N GLU A 407 13.08 -5.68 -42.69
CA GLU A 407 13.42 -4.76 -43.78
C GLU A 407 14.10 -3.48 -43.25
N ARG A 408 13.58 -2.86 -42.19
CA ARG A 408 14.23 -1.71 -41.54
C ARG A 408 15.57 -2.02 -40.90
N ASN A 409 15.77 -3.22 -40.33
CA ASN A 409 17.05 -3.62 -39.79
C ASN A 409 18.09 -3.83 -40.91
N GLU A 410 17.68 -4.41 -42.05
CA GLU A 410 18.54 -4.54 -43.23
C GLU A 410 18.90 -3.17 -43.84
N GLU A 411 17.95 -2.22 -43.89
CA GLU A 411 18.22 -0.82 -44.26
C GLU A 411 19.20 -0.13 -43.28
N LEU A 412 19.04 -0.34 -41.97
CA LEU A 412 19.93 0.24 -40.96
C LEU A 412 21.33 -0.39 -40.99
N GLU A 413 21.45 -1.71 -41.22
CA GLU A 413 22.74 -2.38 -41.41
C GLU A 413 23.45 -1.89 -42.69
N ALA A 414 22.70 -1.66 -43.77
CA ALA A 414 23.24 -1.04 -44.99
C ALA A 414 23.75 0.39 -44.74
N LEU A 415 22.96 1.25 -44.09
CA LEU A 415 23.34 2.63 -43.75
C LEU A 415 24.53 2.69 -42.79
N LEU A 416 24.62 1.77 -41.83
CA LEU A 416 25.79 1.65 -40.95
C LEU A 416 27.04 1.21 -41.73
N GLY A 417 26.89 0.29 -42.69
CA GLY A 417 27.96 -0.10 -43.60
C GLY A 417 28.45 1.05 -44.49
N GLU A 418 27.53 1.83 -45.07
CA GLU A 418 27.86 3.03 -45.84
C GLU A 418 28.57 4.10 -44.99
N ALA A 419 28.07 4.38 -43.78
CA ALA A 419 28.72 5.32 -42.86
C ALA A 419 30.12 4.85 -42.41
N GLN A 420 30.30 3.54 -42.15
CA GLN A 420 31.59 2.97 -41.79
C GLN A 420 32.60 3.04 -42.95
N ASN A 421 32.14 2.85 -44.19
CA ASN A 421 32.95 3.01 -45.39
C ASN A 421 33.32 4.48 -45.64
N ALA A 422 32.36 5.42 -45.56
CA ALA A 422 32.63 6.85 -45.68
C ALA A 422 33.69 7.32 -44.67
N ALA A 423 33.54 6.94 -43.39
CA ALA A 423 34.53 7.24 -42.36
C ALA A 423 35.89 6.55 -42.60
N LYS A 424 35.95 5.43 -43.34
CA LYS A 424 37.21 4.77 -43.74
C LYS A 424 37.87 5.55 -44.87
N ASP A 425 37.12 5.96 -45.88
CA ASP A 425 37.61 6.74 -47.02
C ASP A 425 38.11 8.13 -46.57
N GLU A 426 37.44 8.77 -45.59
CA GLU A 426 37.92 9.99 -44.94
C GLU A 426 39.27 9.79 -44.20
N ARG A 427 39.45 8.66 -43.51
CA ARG A 427 40.72 8.32 -42.84
C ARG A 427 41.84 8.09 -43.86
N GLU A 428 41.56 7.36 -44.94
CA GLU A 428 42.54 7.15 -46.02
C GLU A 428 42.89 8.45 -46.75
N HIS A 429 41.92 9.38 -46.89
CA HIS A 429 42.17 10.72 -47.41
C HIS A 429 43.11 11.51 -46.51
N HIS A 430 42.82 11.58 -45.20
CA HIS A 430 43.68 12.29 -44.24
C HIS A 430 45.06 11.64 -44.08
N GLU A 431 45.18 10.31 -44.19
CA GLU A 431 46.48 9.63 -44.22
C GLU A 431 47.30 10.04 -45.45
N CYS A 432 46.66 10.12 -46.64
CA CYS A 432 47.29 10.65 -47.86
C CYS A 432 47.69 12.13 -47.74
N GLU A 433 46.90 12.96 -47.05
CA GLU A 433 47.24 14.35 -46.74
C GLU A 433 48.43 14.45 -45.79
N ILE A 434 48.45 13.65 -44.71
CA ILE A 434 49.52 13.59 -43.72
C ILE A 434 50.83 13.14 -44.37
N GLU A 435 50.82 12.09 -45.19
CA GLU A 435 52.00 11.74 -46.01
C GLU A 435 52.41 12.88 -46.94
N GLY A 436 51.44 13.57 -47.56
CA GLY A 436 51.68 14.73 -48.42
C GLY A 436 52.38 15.88 -47.70
N LEU A 437 52.05 16.10 -46.42
CA LEU A 437 52.70 17.07 -45.54
C LEU A 437 54.07 16.57 -45.08
N GLN A 438 54.21 15.30 -44.67
CA GLN A 438 55.50 14.70 -44.30
C GLN A 438 56.52 14.76 -45.46
N ARG A 439 56.09 14.46 -46.69
CA ARG A 439 56.91 14.59 -47.91
C ARG A 439 57.34 16.04 -48.17
N LYS A 440 56.48 17.03 -47.90
CA LYS A 440 56.84 18.47 -47.98
C LYS A 440 57.82 18.88 -46.89
N ILE A 441 57.61 18.45 -45.65
CA ILE A 441 58.50 18.73 -44.50
C ILE A 441 59.90 18.19 -44.79
N LYS A 442 60.00 16.91 -45.17
CA LYS A 442 61.28 16.30 -45.55
C LYS A 442 62.00 17.03 -46.69
N GLY A 443 61.26 17.47 -47.72
CA GLY A 443 61.82 18.28 -48.80
C GLY A 443 62.37 19.63 -48.33
N ILE A 444 61.73 20.26 -47.34
CA ILE A 444 62.20 21.51 -46.72
C ILE A 444 63.44 21.26 -45.84
N GLU A 445 63.47 20.16 -45.07
CA GLU A 445 64.63 19.74 -44.27
C GLU A 445 65.85 19.46 -45.15
N GLU A 446 65.67 18.76 -46.27
CA GLU A 446 66.72 18.52 -47.26
C GLU A 446 67.23 19.83 -47.90
N GLU A 447 66.36 20.79 -48.22
CA GLU A 447 66.78 22.11 -48.74
C GLU A 447 67.47 22.98 -47.68
N LEU A 448 67.08 22.88 -46.39
CA LEU A 448 67.78 23.54 -45.29
C LEU A 448 69.19 22.95 -45.11
N SER A 449 69.34 21.62 -45.11
CA SER A 449 70.64 20.95 -45.04
C SER A 449 71.56 21.34 -46.21
N LYS A 450 71.04 21.37 -47.45
CA LYS A 450 71.78 21.86 -48.63
C LYS A 450 72.18 23.33 -48.52
N ARG A 451 71.41 24.18 -47.84
CA ARG A 451 71.74 25.59 -47.58
C ARG A 451 72.83 25.75 -46.52
N GLU A 452 72.91 24.86 -45.54
CA GLU A 452 74.02 24.86 -44.57
C GLU A 452 75.34 24.43 -45.22
N ILE A 453 75.33 23.37 -46.04
CA ILE A 453 76.50 22.91 -46.80
C ILE A 453 77.01 24.01 -47.76
N LYS A 454 76.10 24.69 -48.49
CA LYS A 454 76.47 25.82 -49.36
C LYS A 454 76.94 27.08 -48.62
N LYS A 455 76.86 27.10 -47.28
CA LYS A 455 77.37 28.20 -46.43
C LYS A 455 78.85 28.01 -46.07
N THR A 456 79.39 26.79 -46.21
CA THR A 456 80.82 26.49 -45.99
C THR A 456 81.69 26.61 -47.24
N GLU A 457 81.12 26.53 -48.45
CA GLU A 457 81.89 26.45 -49.70
C GLU A 457 82.15 27.81 -50.39
N LYS A 458 81.49 28.90 -49.99
CA LYS A 458 81.61 30.23 -50.63
C LYS A 458 82.56 31.18 -49.90
N LYS A 459 83.84 30.83 -49.81
CA LYS A 459 84.83 31.66 -49.10
C LYS A 459 86.16 31.93 -49.81
N ASP A 460 86.45 31.17 -50.85
CA ASP A 460 87.63 31.33 -51.72
C ASP A 460 87.16 31.51 -53.17
N GLU A 461 88.01 32.11 -54.02
CA GLU A 461 87.72 32.63 -55.38
C GLU A 461 86.71 33.82 -55.36
N ASP A 462 87.04 35.05 -55.77
CA ASP A 462 88.09 35.51 -56.68
C ASP A 462 88.69 36.90 -56.33
N GLN A 463 89.94 37.14 -56.77
CA GLN A 463 90.53 38.46 -57.01
C GLN A 463 91.57 38.40 -58.15
N ALA A 464 91.35 39.16 -59.24
CA ALA A 464 92.23 40.27 -59.67
C ALA A 464 92.11 40.65 -61.17
N ARG A 465 92.30 41.95 -61.44
CA ARG A 465 92.49 42.63 -62.75
C ARG A 465 91.23 42.80 -63.61
N GLY A 466 91.03 43.96 -64.25
CA GLY A 466 91.56 45.29 -63.92
C GLY A 466 91.50 46.35 -65.04
N THR A 467 90.44 47.15 -65.09
CA THR A 467 90.35 48.42 -65.84
C THR A 467 89.39 49.42 -65.17
N ASP A 468 89.48 50.72 -65.49
CA ASP A 468 88.56 51.75 -64.95
C ASP A 468 87.09 51.56 -65.39
N SER A 469 86.83 50.77 -66.43
CA SER A 469 85.47 50.35 -66.80
C SER A 469 84.89 49.40 -65.76
N GLU A 470 85.68 48.43 -65.31
CA GLU A 470 85.32 47.47 -64.27
C GLU A 470 85.18 48.12 -62.90
N ILE A 471 85.85 49.24 -62.62
CA ILE A 471 85.57 50.00 -61.39
C ILE A 471 84.15 50.59 -61.46
N SER A 472 83.69 51.04 -62.62
CA SER A 472 82.30 51.46 -62.82
C SER A 472 81.32 50.29 -62.67
N GLU A 473 81.64 49.11 -63.19
CA GLU A 473 80.77 47.93 -63.10
C GLU A 473 80.79 47.29 -61.70
N SER A 474 81.94 47.15 -61.06
CA SER A 474 82.08 46.70 -59.66
C SER A 474 81.37 47.65 -58.69
N ILE A 475 81.40 48.97 -58.91
CA ILE A 475 80.59 49.92 -58.12
C ILE A 475 79.09 49.74 -58.41
N LYS A 476 78.66 49.49 -59.65
CA LYS A 476 77.25 49.18 -59.98
C LYS A 476 76.79 47.85 -59.39
N GLU A 477 77.64 46.83 -59.35
CA GLU A 477 77.35 45.53 -58.72
C GLU A 477 77.30 45.67 -57.19
N ARG A 478 78.23 46.44 -56.61
CA ARG A 478 78.21 46.78 -55.19
C ARG A 478 76.96 47.57 -54.82
N LEU A 479 76.52 48.50 -55.67
CA LEU A 479 75.25 49.21 -55.52
C LEU A 479 74.06 48.25 -55.62
N LYS A 480 73.95 47.44 -56.68
CA LYS A 480 72.88 46.41 -56.83
C LYS A 480 72.83 45.43 -55.65
N PHE A 481 73.98 45.04 -55.09
CA PHE A 481 74.05 44.20 -53.90
C PHE A 481 73.57 44.92 -52.64
N LEU A 482 73.89 46.21 -52.48
CA LEU A 482 73.40 47.04 -51.38
C LEU A 482 71.91 47.40 -51.54
N GLU A 483 71.42 47.59 -52.76
CA GLU A 483 69.99 47.76 -53.09
C GLU A 483 69.21 46.47 -52.80
N GLY A 484 69.74 45.31 -53.20
CA GLY A 484 69.19 43.99 -52.85
C GLY A 484 69.12 43.79 -51.34
N ARG A 485 70.22 44.03 -50.62
CA ARG A 485 70.24 43.99 -49.14
C ARG A 485 69.30 45.02 -48.50
N LEU A 486 69.12 46.19 -49.08
CA LEU A 486 68.18 47.20 -48.59
C LEU A 486 66.73 46.80 -48.86
N ALA A 487 66.44 46.12 -49.97
CA ALA A 487 65.14 45.55 -50.26
C ALA A 487 64.81 44.37 -49.32
N GLU A 488 65.79 43.48 -49.07
CA GLU A 488 65.71 42.45 -48.04
C GLU A 488 65.45 43.08 -46.66
N GLU A 489 66.24 44.07 -46.23
CA GLU A 489 66.05 44.72 -44.92
C GLU A 489 64.70 45.44 -44.82
N LYS A 490 64.20 46.04 -45.91
CA LYS A 490 62.83 46.57 -46.00
C LYS A 490 61.77 45.47 -45.86
N SER A 491 61.96 44.30 -46.46
CA SER A 491 61.03 43.16 -46.29
C SER A 491 61.07 42.58 -44.87
N TRP A 492 62.26 42.45 -44.26
CA TRP A 492 62.42 42.02 -42.87
C TRP A 492 61.75 43.00 -41.90
N ARG A 493 61.90 44.32 -42.10
CA ARG A 493 61.21 45.33 -41.28
C ARG A 493 59.69 45.23 -41.42
N LYS A 494 59.16 45.06 -42.64
CA LYS A 494 57.72 44.86 -42.87
C LYS A 494 57.20 43.57 -42.22
N GLN A 495 57.94 42.46 -42.34
CA GLN A 495 57.58 41.20 -41.67
C GLN A 495 57.55 41.39 -40.15
N LEU A 496 58.59 42.01 -39.57
CA LEU A 496 58.69 42.21 -38.12
C LEU A 496 57.62 43.19 -37.58
N GLU A 497 57.16 44.13 -38.39
CA GLU A 497 56.01 44.99 -38.08
C GLU A 497 54.67 44.23 -38.13
N VAL A 498 54.49 43.32 -39.09
CA VAL A 498 53.35 42.38 -39.14
C VAL A 498 53.39 41.46 -37.91
N ASP A 499 54.51 40.80 -37.64
CA ASP A 499 54.68 39.89 -36.49
C ASP A 499 54.40 40.61 -35.16
N LEU A 500 54.86 41.85 -35.01
CA LEU A 500 54.62 42.68 -33.83
C LEU A 500 53.14 43.15 -33.74
N SER A 501 52.44 43.31 -34.86
CA SER A 501 50.98 43.53 -34.87
C SER A 501 50.20 42.27 -34.46
N VAL A 502 50.63 41.09 -34.93
CA VAL A 502 50.05 39.79 -34.58
C VAL A 502 50.28 39.48 -33.10
N ALA A 503 51.49 39.73 -32.57
CA ALA A 503 51.79 39.59 -31.15
C ALA A 503 50.93 40.52 -30.27
N LYS A 504 50.72 41.77 -30.68
CA LYS A 504 49.79 42.70 -30.00
C LYS A 504 48.35 42.20 -30.02
N ALA A 505 47.88 41.65 -31.16
CA ALA A 505 46.54 41.10 -31.29
C ALA A 505 46.34 39.83 -30.45
N ALA A 506 47.35 38.94 -30.41
CA ALA A 506 47.36 37.75 -29.57
C ALA A 506 47.29 38.12 -28.08
N LEU A 507 48.15 39.03 -27.61
CA LEU A 507 48.17 39.49 -26.22
C LEU A 507 46.89 40.24 -25.81
N LYS A 508 46.20 40.91 -26.76
CA LYS A 508 44.86 41.46 -26.52
C LYS A 508 43.83 40.34 -26.30
N LYS A 509 43.80 39.32 -27.17
CA LYS A 509 42.90 38.16 -27.03
C LYS A 509 43.17 37.38 -25.73
N GLU A 510 44.43 37.17 -25.38
CA GLU A 510 44.86 36.49 -24.15
C GLU A 510 44.39 37.25 -22.90
N LYS A 511 44.48 38.59 -22.91
CA LYS A 511 43.91 39.43 -21.84
C LYS A 511 42.38 39.31 -21.76
N GLU A 512 41.69 39.24 -22.89
CA GLU A 512 40.22 39.05 -22.95
C GLU A 512 39.79 37.65 -22.50
N VAL A 513 40.63 36.63 -22.71
CA VAL A 513 40.48 35.29 -22.10
C VAL A 513 40.63 35.38 -20.59
N MET A 514 41.78 35.87 -20.10
CA MET A 514 42.05 36.02 -18.66
C MET A 514 40.99 36.84 -17.90
N GLN A 515 40.31 37.78 -18.56
CA GLN A 515 39.18 38.51 -17.96
C GLN A 515 37.92 37.64 -17.83
N ARG A 516 37.53 36.90 -18.88
CA ARG A 516 36.41 35.95 -18.82
C ARG A 516 36.67 34.85 -17.79
N ASP A 517 37.87 34.29 -17.79
CA ASP A 517 38.28 33.23 -16.86
C ASP A 517 38.24 33.73 -15.41
N HIS A 518 38.64 34.99 -15.16
CA HIS A 518 38.54 35.62 -13.83
C HIS A 518 37.08 35.81 -13.38
N GLU A 519 36.18 36.21 -14.28
CA GLU A 519 34.75 36.36 -14.01
C GLU A 519 34.05 35.00 -13.81
N GLU A 520 34.48 33.97 -14.53
CA GLU A 520 34.04 32.58 -14.34
C GLU A 520 34.51 32.01 -13.00
N LEU A 521 35.80 32.17 -12.66
CA LEU A 521 36.36 31.76 -11.38
C LEU A 521 35.67 32.50 -10.21
N LYS A 522 35.26 33.77 -10.41
CA LYS A 522 34.42 34.52 -9.46
C LYS A 522 32.99 33.96 -9.35
N ARG A 523 32.36 33.54 -10.45
CA ARG A 523 31.05 32.85 -10.44
C ARG A 523 31.14 31.50 -9.71
N LEU A 524 32.15 30.68 -10.03
CA LEU A 524 32.40 29.38 -9.40
C LEU A 524 32.67 29.50 -7.90
N ARG A 525 33.43 30.50 -7.44
CA ARG A 525 33.60 30.77 -5.99
C ARG A 525 32.29 31.06 -5.27
N LEU A 526 31.37 31.80 -5.89
CA LEU A 526 30.05 32.07 -5.31
C LEU A 526 29.15 30.82 -5.32
N GLU A 527 29.31 29.93 -6.31
CA GLU A 527 28.60 28.64 -6.34
C GLU A 527 29.11 27.68 -5.27
N VAL A 528 30.44 27.54 -5.11
CA VAL A 528 31.03 26.75 -4.02
C VAL A 528 30.57 27.28 -2.65
N GLN A 529 30.47 28.60 -2.47
CA GLN A 529 29.93 29.18 -1.23
C GLN A 529 28.44 28.86 -1.00
N ARG A 530 27.61 28.80 -2.04
CA ARG A 530 26.21 28.31 -1.94
C ARG A 530 26.17 26.83 -1.53
N LEU A 531 26.88 25.98 -2.27
CA LEU A 531 26.93 24.53 -2.06
C LEU A 531 27.51 24.17 -0.68
N GLU A 532 28.47 24.94 -0.15
CA GLU A 532 28.92 24.78 1.23
C GLU A 532 27.81 25.08 2.26
N VAL A 533 27.02 26.15 2.07
CA VAL A 533 25.92 26.52 2.96
C VAL A 533 24.81 25.46 2.89
N GLU A 534 24.46 24.99 1.70
CA GLU A 534 23.51 23.88 1.52
C GLU A 534 24.02 22.58 2.14
N CYS A 535 25.31 22.27 2.01
CA CYS A 535 25.95 21.13 2.68
C CYS A 535 25.92 21.26 4.21
N ARG A 536 26.10 22.47 4.77
CA ARG A 536 25.93 22.75 6.22
C ARG A 536 24.47 22.56 6.66
N GLN A 537 23.50 23.00 5.86
CA GLN A 537 22.06 22.78 6.11
C GLN A 537 21.71 21.29 6.03
N GLY A 538 22.14 20.57 5.00
CA GLY A 538 21.94 19.12 4.84
C GLY A 538 22.53 18.30 5.99
N LYS A 539 23.74 18.66 6.45
CA LYS A 539 24.34 18.07 7.67
C LYS A 539 23.52 18.31 8.93
N THR A 540 22.80 19.44 9.01
CA THR A 540 21.91 19.78 10.14
C THR A 540 20.59 19.02 10.04
N LEU A 541 19.97 18.97 8.85
CA LEU A 541 18.77 18.19 8.59
C LEU A 541 18.99 16.68 8.82
N ASN A 542 20.16 16.15 8.46
CA ASN A 542 20.50 14.74 8.70
C ASN A 542 20.63 14.44 10.21
N LYS A 543 21.23 15.34 11.00
CA LYS A 543 21.24 15.21 12.48
C LYS A 543 19.81 15.17 13.04
N ASN A 544 18.96 16.10 12.62
CA ASN A 544 17.55 16.13 13.04
C ASN A 544 16.80 14.86 12.63
N LEU A 545 17.06 14.33 11.43
CA LEU A 545 16.50 13.06 10.96
C LEU A 545 16.99 11.87 11.80
N THR A 546 18.26 11.82 12.21
CA THR A 546 18.76 10.77 13.11
C THR A 546 18.15 10.86 14.51
N GLN A 547 17.92 12.07 15.03
CA GLN A 547 17.20 12.28 16.30
C GLN A 547 15.75 11.79 16.20
N ILE A 548 15.01 12.21 15.17
CA ILE A 548 13.62 11.81 14.94
C ILE A 548 13.50 10.29 14.76
N LYS A 549 14.48 9.63 14.13
CA LYS A 549 14.53 8.15 14.05
C LYS A 549 14.71 7.50 15.43
N GLY A 550 15.55 8.06 16.30
CA GLY A 550 15.71 7.61 17.69
C GLY A 550 14.44 7.79 18.52
N GLU A 551 13.83 8.98 18.44
CA GLU A 551 12.56 9.28 19.10
C GLU A 551 11.42 8.37 18.62
N LYS A 552 11.34 8.10 17.31
CA LYS A 552 10.41 7.13 16.73
C LYS A 552 10.61 5.73 17.32
N GLY A 553 11.84 5.22 17.41
CA GLY A 553 12.12 3.91 18.01
C GLY A 553 11.72 3.82 19.49
N ILE A 554 11.90 4.91 20.25
CA ILE A 554 11.45 5.00 21.65
C ILE A 554 9.91 5.00 21.75
N LEU A 555 9.21 5.63 20.80
CA LEU A 555 7.75 5.58 20.73
C LEU A 555 7.23 4.20 20.31
N GLU A 556 7.91 3.52 19.39
CA GLU A 556 7.54 2.18 18.92
C GLU A 556 7.64 1.14 20.04
N GLU A 557 8.71 1.13 20.83
CA GLU A 557 8.80 0.23 22.00
C GLU A 557 7.81 0.62 23.12
N LYS A 558 7.45 1.91 23.28
CA LYS A 558 6.35 2.31 24.19
C LYS A 558 4.99 1.80 23.71
N VAL A 559 4.72 1.83 22.40
CA VAL A 559 3.49 1.23 21.84
C VAL A 559 3.48 -0.27 22.08
N ALA A 560 4.58 -0.98 21.80
CA ALA A 560 4.69 -2.41 22.07
C ALA A 560 4.52 -2.75 23.57
N GLN A 561 4.98 -1.89 24.49
CA GLN A 561 4.72 -2.05 25.92
C GLN A 561 3.25 -1.86 26.30
N LEU A 562 2.54 -0.93 25.66
CA LEU A 562 1.10 -0.73 25.84
C LEU A 562 0.28 -1.89 25.27
N GLU A 563 0.65 -2.43 24.11
CA GLU A 563 0.03 -3.63 23.51
C GLU A 563 0.21 -4.86 24.41
N ARG A 564 1.42 -5.06 24.95
CA ARG A 564 1.72 -6.10 25.97
C ARG A 564 0.99 -5.88 27.31
N ALA A 565 0.49 -4.68 27.58
CA ALA A 565 -0.33 -4.38 28.76
C ALA A 565 -1.83 -4.57 28.47
N GLN A 566 -2.30 -4.15 27.30
CA GLN A 566 -3.68 -4.32 26.85
C GLN A 566 -4.07 -5.79 26.72
N THR A 567 -3.20 -6.61 26.12
CA THR A 567 -3.36 -8.08 26.05
C THR A 567 -3.54 -8.68 27.45
N ARG A 568 -2.63 -8.39 28.39
CA ARG A 568 -2.76 -8.85 29.78
C ARG A 568 -4.05 -8.40 30.45
N LEU A 569 -4.54 -7.17 30.19
CA LEU A 569 -5.82 -6.69 30.73
C LEU A 569 -7.02 -7.42 30.10
N GLN A 570 -6.94 -7.75 28.82
CA GLN A 570 -7.94 -8.56 28.11
C GLN A 570 -7.96 -10.00 28.64
N ASP A 571 -6.80 -10.63 28.88
CA ASP A 571 -6.69 -11.96 29.46
C ASP A 571 -7.32 -12.00 30.88
N ASN A 572 -7.00 -11.01 31.73
CA ASN A 572 -7.61 -10.87 33.05
C ASN A 572 -9.13 -10.66 32.99
N LEU A 573 -9.62 -9.90 32.00
CA LEU A 573 -11.07 -9.70 31.80
C LEU A 573 -11.75 -11.01 31.35
N THR A 574 -11.15 -11.79 30.46
CA THR A 574 -11.71 -13.10 30.06
C THR A 574 -11.81 -14.04 31.26
N LEU A 575 -10.74 -14.18 32.05
CA LEU A 575 -10.73 -14.96 33.29
C LEU A 575 -11.79 -14.46 34.31
N GLN A 576 -12.01 -13.14 34.41
CA GLN A 576 -13.07 -12.60 35.26
C GLN A 576 -14.47 -13.01 34.76
N THR A 577 -14.72 -13.00 33.45
CA THR A 577 -16.00 -13.45 32.88
C THR A 577 -16.22 -14.97 32.99
N GLU A 578 -15.16 -15.77 32.89
CA GLU A 578 -15.22 -17.22 33.08
C GLU A 578 -15.50 -17.58 34.54
N ASN A 579 -14.84 -16.91 35.50
CA ASN A 579 -15.14 -17.04 36.92
C ASN A 579 -16.59 -16.61 37.23
N SER A 580 -17.08 -15.52 36.62
CA SER A 580 -18.46 -15.04 36.81
C SER A 580 -19.49 -16.08 36.35
N ARG A 581 -19.25 -16.73 35.20
CA ARG A 581 -20.09 -17.84 34.69
C ARG A 581 -20.04 -19.06 35.61
N ALA A 582 -18.86 -19.47 36.06
CA ALA A 582 -18.72 -20.57 37.01
C ALA A 582 -19.44 -20.29 38.35
N GLU A 583 -19.49 -19.04 38.80
CA GLU A 583 -20.30 -18.64 39.96
C GLU A 583 -21.81 -18.62 39.69
N GLU A 584 -22.25 -18.54 38.42
CA GLU A 584 -23.66 -18.70 38.01
C GLU A 584 -24.02 -20.19 37.93
N ASP A 585 -23.22 -21.02 37.26
CA ASP A 585 -23.38 -22.48 37.22
C ASP A 585 -23.44 -23.09 38.64
N LEU A 586 -22.59 -22.59 39.57
CA LEU A 586 -22.60 -22.99 40.97
C LEU A 586 -23.81 -22.47 41.76
N ARG A 587 -24.44 -21.35 41.36
CA ARG A 587 -25.68 -20.86 41.97
C ARG A 587 -26.87 -21.70 41.51
N ASP A 588 -26.98 -21.98 40.22
CA ASP A 588 -28.06 -22.79 39.65
C ASP A 588 -27.99 -24.25 40.15
N SER A 589 -26.78 -24.82 40.23
CA SER A 589 -26.54 -26.12 40.86
C SER A 589 -27.00 -26.17 42.32
N ARG A 590 -26.80 -25.08 43.09
CA ARG A 590 -27.30 -24.98 44.47
C ARG A 590 -28.83 -24.86 44.52
N GLY A 591 -29.44 -24.18 43.55
CA GLY A 591 -30.90 -24.12 43.38
C GLY A 591 -31.50 -25.50 43.18
N GLN A 592 -31.01 -26.25 42.19
CA GLN A 592 -31.44 -27.63 41.89
C GLN A 592 -31.27 -28.55 43.11
N VAL A 593 -30.15 -28.45 43.85
CA VAL A 593 -29.93 -29.22 45.08
C VAL A 593 -30.94 -28.85 46.19
N ALA A 594 -31.34 -27.57 46.30
CA ALA A 594 -32.36 -27.14 47.26
C ALA A 594 -33.76 -27.65 46.89
N GLU A 595 -34.12 -27.66 45.60
CA GLU A 595 -35.37 -28.22 45.10
C GLU A 595 -35.46 -29.73 45.31
N LEU A 596 -34.41 -30.47 44.96
CA LEU A 596 -34.31 -31.91 45.20
C LEU A 596 -34.40 -32.22 46.70
N LYS A 597 -33.78 -31.42 47.55
CA LYS A 597 -33.90 -31.57 49.02
C LYS A 597 -35.33 -31.32 49.50
N SER A 598 -36.00 -30.28 49.00
CA SER A 598 -37.41 -30.00 49.28
C SER A 598 -38.32 -31.16 48.86
N MET A 599 -38.06 -31.78 47.70
CA MET A 599 -38.77 -32.97 47.24
C MET A 599 -38.52 -34.19 48.15
N VAL A 600 -37.27 -34.44 48.55
CA VAL A 600 -36.91 -35.51 49.49
C VAL A 600 -37.58 -35.31 50.85
N ASP A 601 -37.62 -34.09 51.38
CA ASP A 601 -38.25 -33.81 52.67
C ASP A 601 -39.79 -33.91 52.61
N LYS A 602 -40.43 -33.55 51.48
CA LYS A 602 -41.85 -33.85 51.21
C LYS A 602 -42.13 -35.36 51.19
N LEU A 603 -41.32 -36.13 50.46
CA LEU A 603 -41.44 -37.60 50.40
C LEU A 603 -41.22 -38.26 51.78
N ARG A 604 -40.32 -37.72 52.61
CA ARG A 604 -40.15 -38.13 54.01
C ARG A 604 -41.40 -37.86 54.85
N THR A 605 -42.03 -36.69 54.71
CA THR A 605 -43.28 -36.40 55.45
C THR A 605 -44.43 -37.31 55.06
N GLU A 606 -44.56 -37.65 53.77
CA GLU A 606 -45.55 -38.62 53.30
C GLU A 606 -45.26 -40.05 53.78
N LEU A 607 -43.99 -40.46 53.78
CA LEU A 607 -43.59 -41.77 54.32
C LEU A 607 -43.89 -41.88 55.83
N ILE A 608 -43.67 -40.81 56.60
CA ILE A 608 -44.03 -40.73 58.02
C ILE A 608 -45.55 -40.72 58.23
N ARG A 609 -46.33 -40.13 57.31
CA ARG A 609 -47.81 -40.18 57.34
C ARG A 609 -48.31 -41.61 57.10
N LEU A 610 -47.83 -42.25 56.03
CA LEU A 610 -48.18 -43.62 55.67
C LEU A 610 -47.74 -44.64 56.74
N GLU A 611 -46.59 -44.44 57.38
CA GLU A 611 -46.14 -45.28 58.50
C GLU A 611 -47.08 -45.15 59.72
N LYS A 612 -47.54 -43.94 60.04
CA LYS A 612 -48.55 -43.72 61.10
C LYS A 612 -49.88 -44.40 60.77
N GLU A 613 -50.38 -44.25 59.54
CA GLU A 613 -51.62 -44.87 59.08
C GLU A 613 -51.53 -46.41 59.05
N HIS A 614 -50.38 -46.96 58.64
CA HIS A 614 -50.11 -48.40 58.78
C HIS A 614 -50.13 -48.82 60.26
N ASN A 615 -49.55 -48.03 61.16
CA ASN A 615 -49.53 -48.35 62.59
C ASN A 615 -50.93 -48.32 63.21
N THR A 616 -51.75 -47.30 62.92
CA THR A 616 -53.14 -47.24 63.41
C THR A 616 -53.99 -48.39 62.86
N LEU A 617 -53.85 -48.73 61.56
CA LEU A 617 -54.54 -49.88 60.97
C LEU A 617 -54.08 -51.22 61.58
N ARG A 618 -52.81 -51.35 61.98
CA ARG A 618 -52.32 -52.54 62.71
C ARG A 618 -52.96 -52.62 64.10
N ASP A 619 -53.06 -51.51 64.81
CA ASP A 619 -53.60 -51.45 66.16
C ASP A 619 -55.13 -51.67 66.17
N GLU A 620 -55.87 -51.08 65.23
CA GLU A 620 -57.29 -51.37 64.98
C GLU A 620 -57.51 -52.86 64.69
N LEU A 621 -56.70 -53.46 63.80
CA LEU A 621 -56.82 -54.89 63.48
C LEU A 621 -56.53 -55.78 64.70
N MET A 622 -55.59 -55.37 65.57
CA MET A 622 -55.34 -56.06 66.84
C MET A 622 -56.48 -55.88 67.84
N GLU A 623 -57.11 -54.71 67.91
CA GLU A 623 -58.30 -54.48 68.74
C GLU A 623 -59.49 -55.31 68.25
N LYS A 624 -59.78 -55.33 66.94
CA LYS A 624 -60.82 -56.17 66.34
C LYS A 624 -60.57 -57.65 66.59
N ARG A 625 -59.31 -58.10 66.52
CA ARG A 625 -58.92 -59.47 66.89
C ARG A 625 -59.15 -59.75 68.37
N GLY A 626 -58.91 -58.78 69.26
CA GLY A 626 -59.27 -58.84 70.67
C GLY A 626 -60.78 -58.97 70.90
N GLN A 627 -61.58 -58.14 70.23
CA GLN A 627 -63.05 -58.18 70.27
C GLN A 627 -63.60 -59.55 69.80
N VAL A 628 -63.04 -60.12 68.72
CA VAL A 628 -63.38 -61.48 68.25
C VAL A 628 -63.01 -62.54 69.28
N MET A 629 -61.81 -62.48 69.89
CA MET A 629 -61.39 -63.41 70.94
C MET A 629 -62.27 -63.32 72.20
N GLN A 630 -62.75 -62.12 72.56
CA GLN A 630 -63.70 -61.96 73.66
C GLN A 630 -65.07 -62.55 73.30
N LEU A 631 -65.63 -62.24 72.14
CA LEU A 631 -66.91 -62.81 71.69
C LEU A 631 -66.84 -64.34 71.60
N GLN A 632 -65.70 -64.90 71.18
CA GLN A 632 -65.47 -66.35 71.18
C GLN A 632 -65.42 -66.93 72.61
N ARG A 633 -64.84 -66.21 73.58
CA ARG A 633 -64.89 -66.61 75.00
C ARG A 633 -66.32 -66.57 75.53
N GLU A 634 -67.03 -65.47 75.34
CA GLU A 634 -68.43 -65.32 75.76
C GLU A 634 -69.35 -66.37 75.12
N LEU A 635 -69.12 -66.74 73.86
CA LEU A 635 -69.84 -67.84 73.22
C LEU A 635 -69.51 -69.20 73.84
N SER A 636 -68.25 -69.44 74.23
CA SER A 636 -67.87 -70.67 74.94
C SER A 636 -68.42 -70.74 76.37
N GLU A 637 -68.46 -69.61 77.09
CA GLU A 637 -69.06 -69.48 78.41
C GLU A 637 -70.58 -69.69 78.33
N LYS A 638 -71.28 -68.98 77.43
CA LYS A 638 -72.73 -69.16 77.18
C LYS A 638 -73.08 -70.57 76.66
N ALA A 639 -72.16 -71.27 76.00
CA ALA A 639 -72.33 -72.68 75.63
C ALA A 639 -72.18 -73.61 76.85
N HIS A 640 -71.22 -73.35 77.74
CA HIS A 640 -71.03 -74.10 78.98
C HIS A 640 -72.20 -73.89 79.96
N GLU A 641 -72.66 -72.63 80.11
CA GLU A 641 -73.87 -72.28 80.86
C GLU A 641 -75.09 -73.00 80.30
N ARG A 642 -75.28 -73.07 78.96
CA ARG A 642 -76.38 -73.83 78.37
C ARG A 642 -76.29 -75.32 78.68
N LEU A 643 -75.12 -75.94 78.53
CA LEU A 643 -74.93 -77.36 78.85
C LEU A 643 -75.21 -77.65 80.33
N GLN A 644 -74.81 -76.77 81.25
CA GLN A 644 -75.13 -76.90 82.67
C GLN A 644 -76.64 -76.70 82.93
N ASN A 645 -77.24 -75.63 82.39
CA ASN A 645 -78.67 -75.34 82.53
C ASN A 645 -79.54 -76.45 81.93
N ASP A 646 -79.13 -77.06 80.82
CA ASP A 646 -79.89 -78.13 80.18
C ASP A 646 -79.72 -79.46 80.94
N GLY A 647 -78.56 -79.73 81.53
CA GLY A 647 -78.39 -80.85 82.48
C GLY A 647 -79.19 -80.67 83.78
N GLU A 648 -79.32 -79.44 84.28
CA GLU A 648 -80.20 -79.10 85.41
C GLU A 648 -81.68 -79.19 85.01
N LYS A 649 -82.05 -78.77 83.79
CA LYS A 649 -83.41 -78.96 83.24
C LYS A 649 -83.75 -80.41 82.96
N GLU A 650 -82.81 -81.27 82.56
CA GLU A 650 -83.09 -82.71 82.41
C GLU A 650 -83.38 -83.35 83.77
N ARG A 651 -82.60 -83.02 84.81
CA ARG A 651 -82.91 -83.39 86.20
C ARG A 651 -84.30 -82.90 86.62
N LEU A 652 -84.57 -81.61 86.49
CA LEU A 652 -85.84 -81.01 86.87
C LEU A 652 -87.01 -81.50 86.00
N SER A 653 -86.77 -81.89 84.74
CA SER A 653 -87.81 -82.45 83.85
C SER A 653 -88.13 -83.90 84.18
N LEU A 654 -87.15 -84.69 84.63
CA LEU A 654 -87.39 -86.04 85.16
C LEU A 654 -88.21 -85.98 86.45
N GLU A 655 -87.94 -85.00 87.33
CA GLU A 655 -88.76 -84.73 88.51
C GLU A 655 -90.15 -84.19 88.14
N LEU A 656 -90.25 -83.27 87.18
CA LEU A 656 -91.54 -82.71 86.71
C LEU A 656 -92.39 -83.73 85.96
N LEU A 657 -91.79 -84.73 85.30
CA LEU A 657 -92.50 -85.85 84.68
C LEU A 657 -93.17 -86.75 85.73
N HIS A 658 -92.55 -86.89 86.90
CA HIS A 658 -93.12 -87.61 88.04
C HIS A 658 -94.29 -86.84 88.70
N VAL A 659 -94.27 -85.51 88.66
CA VAL A 659 -95.32 -84.64 89.26
C VAL A 659 -96.47 -84.34 88.29
N LYS A 660 -96.21 -84.17 86.98
CA LYS A 660 -97.26 -83.90 85.96
C LYS A 660 -98.20 -85.08 85.68
N GLN A 661 -98.03 -86.21 86.36
CA GLN A 661 -99.01 -87.30 86.33
C GLN A 661 -100.19 -87.07 87.31
N GLN A 662 -100.21 -85.96 88.06
CA GLN A 662 -101.32 -85.58 88.94
C GLN A 662 -101.95 -84.22 88.56
N LEU A 663 -103.22 -84.31 88.14
CA LEU A 663 -104.23 -83.24 87.97
C LEU A 663 -104.12 -82.33 86.73
N GLN A 664 -105.14 -82.45 85.88
CA GLN A 664 -105.49 -81.52 84.81
C GLN A 664 -106.31 -80.32 85.33
N CYS A 665 -106.15 -79.19 84.65
CA CYS A 665 -107.17 -78.20 84.27
C CYS A 665 -108.41 -77.97 85.16
N THR A 666 -108.56 -76.73 85.65
CA THR A 666 -109.53 -75.72 85.18
C THR A 666 -109.10 -74.35 85.80
N ARG A 667 -109.54 -73.14 85.40
CA ARG A 667 -110.87 -72.69 84.99
C ARG A 667 -110.81 -71.29 84.32
N GLU A 668 -111.55 -71.09 83.21
CA GLU A 668 -112.47 -69.96 82.82
C GLU A 668 -112.23 -68.49 83.34
N GLN A 669 -112.60 -67.36 82.69
CA GLN A 669 -113.51 -67.03 81.56
C GLN A 669 -113.46 -65.50 81.18
N ILE A 670 -113.71 -65.10 79.90
CA ILE A 670 -114.61 -63.97 79.42
C ILE A 670 -114.37 -62.47 79.87
N PRO A 671 -114.68 -61.37 79.10
CA PRO A 671 -114.75 -61.11 77.62
C PRO A 671 -114.38 -59.64 77.14
N ARG A 672 -114.77 -59.26 75.89
CA ARG A 672 -115.06 -57.88 75.32
C ARG A 672 -113.86 -56.94 75.00
N ALA A 673 -113.89 -56.06 73.97
CA ALA A 673 -114.81 -55.86 72.82
C ALA A 673 -114.21 -54.96 71.69
N SER A 674 -114.94 -54.88 70.55
CA SER A 674 -115.02 -53.78 69.55
C SER A 674 -114.05 -53.66 68.35
N GLN A 675 -114.65 -53.73 67.14
CA GLN A 675 -114.50 -52.86 65.94
C GLN A 675 -113.14 -52.82 65.16
N GLU A 676 -113.06 -52.62 63.82
CA GLU A 676 -114.05 -52.66 62.71
C GLU A 676 -113.33 -52.83 61.31
N HIS A 677 -114.09 -53.27 60.29
CA HIS A 677 -114.02 -53.16 58.80
C HIS A 677 -112.70 -52.84 58.01
N THR A 678 -112.50 -53.20 56.72
CA THR A 678 -113.43 -53.48 55.58
C THR A 678 -112.88 -54.53 54.55
N ALA A 679 -113.62 -54.80 53.46
CA ALA A 679 -113.40 -55.82 52.39
C ALA A 679 -112.19 -55.54 51.43
N ASN A 680 -111.63 -56.45 50.60
CA ASN A 680 -112.16 -57.42 49.60
C ASN A 680 -112.90 -56.73 48.41
N HIS A 681 -112.82 -57.10 47.12
CA HIS A 681 -112.35 -58.32 46.40
C HIS A 681 -111.81 -58.02 44.95
N LYS A 682 -111.35 -59.07 44.24
CA LYS A 682 -111.16 -59.23 42.76
C LYS A 682 -112.52 -59.36 42.00
N PRO A 683 -112.65 -59.65 40.66
CA PRO A 683 -111.72 -59.72 39.49
C PRO A 683 -112.22 -59.12 38.11
N ALA A 684 -111.33 -59.12 37.10
CA ALA A 684 -111.52 -59.49 35.65
C ALA A 684 -112.42 -58.73 34.61
N ALA A 685 -111.85 -58.68 33.38
CA ALA A 685 -112.46 -58.65 32.03
C ALA A 685 -113.28 -57.44 31.52
N GLN A 686 -112.94 -56.90 30.32
CA GLN A 686 -113.61 -57.19 29.03
C GLN A 686 -112.85 -56.54 27.83
N GLU A 687 -113.23 -56.85 26.59
CA GLU A 687 -112.57 -56.48 25.32
C GLU A 687 -113.18 -55.25 24.61
N GLY A 688 -112.44 -54.65 23.66
CA GLY A 688 -113.05 -54.01 22.47
C GLY A 688 -112.51 -52.63 22.01
N LEU A 689 -112.57 -52.40 20.69
CA LEU A 689 -112.53 -51.09 20.00
C LEU A 689 -111.24 -50.23 20.00
N CYS A 690 -110.14 -50.72 19.39
CA CYS A 690 -108.96 -49.88 19.10
C CYS A 690 -108.27 -50.17 17.74
N GLN A 691 -108.95 -49.96 16.60
CA GLN A 691 -108.32 -50.08 15.26
C GLN A 691 -108.27 -48.79 14.43
N LEU A 692 -109.26 -47.89 14.51
CA LEU A 692 -109.24 -46.63 13.75
C LEU A 692 -108.22 -45.60 14.28
N ALA A 693 -107.83 -45.72 15.55
CA ALA A 693 -106.86 -44.83 16.19
C ALA A 693 -105.40 -45.16 15.81
N CYS A 694 -105.06 -46.44 15.62
CA CYS A 694 -103.70 -46.86 15.26
C CYS A 694 -103.31 -46.33 13.88
N VAL A 695 -104.17 -46.52 12.86
CA VAL A 695 -103.89 -46.05 11.49
C VAL A 695 -103.71 -44.54 11.41
N LYS A 696 -104.47 -43.75 12.20
CA LYS A 696 -104.22 -42.30 12.30
C LYS A 696 -102.90 -41.97 12.99
N SER A 697 -102.55 -42.67 14.07
CA SER A 697 -101.24 -42.51 14.74
C SER A 697 -100.08 -42.85 13.80
N GLU A 698 -100.20 -43.93 13.02
CA GLU A 698 -99.19 -44.40 12.07
C GLU A 698 -99.04 -43.45 10.89
N MET A 699 -100.14 -42.96 10.31
CA MET A 699 -100.08 -41.93 9.26
C MET A 699 -99.45 -40.62 9.76
N SER A 700 -99.76 -40.17 10.99
CA SER A 700 -99.10 -39.00 11.58
C SER A 700 -97.61 -39.23 11.87
N LYS A 701 -97.22 -40.43 12.33
CA LYS A 701 -95.81 -40.80 12.51
C LYS A 701 -95.05 -40.80 11.18
N LEU A 702 -95.60 -41.44 10.14
CA LEU A 702 -95.02 -41.47 8.80
C LEU A 702 -94.90 -40.08 8.17
N HIS A 703 -95.85 -39.17 8.47
CA HIS A 703 -95.77 -37.78 8.05
C HIS A 703 -94.64 -37.03 8.78
N SER A 704 -94.54 -37.19 10.10
CA SER A 704 -93.44 -36.64 10.92
C SER A 704 -92.08 -37.09 10.40
N THR A 705 -91.88 -38.40 10.22
CA THR A 705 -90.60 -38.94 9.71
C THR A 705 -90.28 -38.46 8.29
N LEU A 706 -91.28 -38.28 7.42
CA LEU A 706 -91.06 -37.73 6.07
C LEU A 706 -90.68 -36.25 6.11
N GLU A 707 -91.19 -35.50 7.07
CA GLU A 707 -90.88 -34.07 7.26
C GLU A 707 -89.52 -33.88 7.95
N GLU A 708 -89.17 -34.76 8.89
CA GLU A 708 -87.83 -34.88 9.51
C GLU A 708 -86.76 -35.24 8.46
N GLU A 709 -86.98 -36.27 7.62
CA GLU A 709 -86.09 -36.63 6.51
C GLU A 709 -85.92 -35.49 5.50
N ARG A 710 -86.97 -34.71 5.21
CA ARG A 710 -86.87 -33.51 4.37
C ARG A 710 -86.05 -32.40 5.01
N GLN A 711 -86.16 -32.20 6.33
CA GLN A 711 -85.34 -31.24 7.07
C GLN A 711 -83.87 -31.69 7.11
N LEU A 712 -83.60 -32.97 7.33
CA LEU A 712 -82.24 -33.54 7.29
C LEU A 712 -81.62 -33.43 5.90
N ALA A 713 -82.37 -33.73 4.83
CA ALA A 713 -81.92 -33.53 3.46
C ALA A 713 -81.61 -32.06 3.14
N GLY A 714 -82.43 -31.11 3.63
CA GLY A 714 -82.17 -29.67 3.52
C GLY A 714 -80.93 -29.22 4.28
N GLN A 715 -80.72 -29.73 5.50
CA GLN A 715 -79.51 -29.48 6.30
C GLN A 715 -78.26 -30.04 5.60
N HIS A 716 -78.34 -31.24 5.02
CA HIS A 716 -77.26 -31.85 4.26
C HIS A 716 -76.93 -31.06 2.98
N GLN A 717 -77.94 -30.58 2.25
CA GLN A 717 -77.75 -29.71 1.09
C GLN A 717 -77.06 -28.38 1.47
N LEU A 718 -77.43 -27.77 2.60
CA LEU A 718 -76.77 -26.57 3.11
C LEU A 718 -75.33 -26.85 3.56
N ALA A 719 -75.06 -28.00 4.19
CA ALA A 719 -73.70 -28.40 4.58
C ALA A 719 -72.79 -28.63 3.36
N LEU A 720 -73.29 -29.29 2.31
CA LEU A 720 -72.57 -29.43 1.03
C LEU A 720 -72.33 -28.08 0.36
N GLN A 721 -73.32 -27.18 0.34
CA GLN A 721 -73.17 -25.83 -0.21
C GLN A 721 -72.14 -25.01 0.57
N ALA A 722 -72.07 -25.17 1.90
CA ALA A 722 -71.03 -24.54 2.73
C ALA A 722 -69.64 -25.09 2.40
N GLN A 723 -69.47 -26.42 2.31
CA GLN A 723 -68.20 -27.05 1.92
C GLN A 723 -67.72 -26.63 0.53
N ILE A 724 -68.63 -26.57 -0.46
CA ILE A 724 -68.31 -26.07 -1.81
C ILE A 724 -67.83 -24.61 -1.73
N SER A 725 -68.49 -23.77 -0.93
CA SER A 725 -68.12 -22.36 -0.75
C SER A 725 -66.77 -22.20 -0.05
N GLU A 726 -66.47 -23.05 0.94
CA GLU A 726 -65.20 -23.12 1.66
C GLU A 726 -64.05 -23.56 0.75
N VAL A 727 -64.27 -24.58 -0.09
CA VAL A 727 -63.30 -25.05 -1.10
C VAL A 727 -63.05 -23.97 -2.17
N GLN A 728 -64.10 -23.28 -2.64
CA GLN A 728 -63.95 -22.15 -3.57
C GLN A 728 -63.20 -20.96 -2.94
N ALA A 729 -63.39 -20.70 -1.63
CA ALA A 729 -62.63 -19.68 -0.91
C ALA A 729 -61.15 -20.07 -0.77
N ARG A 730 -60.86 -21.35 -0.42
CA ARG A 730 -59.49 -21.89 -0.39
C ARG A 730 -58.79 -21.78 -1.74
N ALA A 731 -59.46 -22.15 -2.83
CA ALA A 731 -58.92 -22.05 -4.19
C ALA A 731 -58.55 -20.60 -4.54
N LYS A 732 -59.47 -19.63 -4.33
CA LYS A 732 -59.20 -18.20 -4.58
C LYS A 732 -58.06 -17.62 -3.73
N ALA A 733 -57.93 -18.08 -2.48
CA ALA A 733 -56.80 -17.69 -1.62
C ALA A 733 -55.47 -18.29 -2.11
N GLN A 734 -55.48 -19.53 -2.60
CA GLN A 734 -54.33 -20.19 -3.20
C GLN A 734 -53.91 -19.51 -4.53
N ASP A 735 -54.86 -19.16 -5.39
CA ASP A 735 -54.60 -18.42 -6.64
C ASP A 735 -53.99 -17.04 -6.36
N SER A 736 -54.52 -16.33 -5.35
CA SER A 736 -54.01 -15.02 -4.91
C SER A 736 -52.58 -15.12 -4.36
N LEU A 737 -52.29 -16.17 -3.58
CA LEU A 737 -50.94 -16.46 -3.09
C LEU A 737 -49.98 -16.82 -4.22
N LEU A 738 -50.43 -17.58 -5.22
CA LEU A 738 -49.64 -17.91 -6.42
C LEU A 738 -49.35 -16.67 -7.27
N GLN A 739 -50.31 -15.75 -7.42
CA GLN A 739 -50.08 -14.47 -8.08
C GLN A 739 -49.04 -13.64 -7.31
N GLN A 740 -49.19 -13.49 -6.00
CA GLN A 740 -48.22 -12.78 -5.16
C GLN A 740 -46.82 -13.38 -5.31
N LYS A 741 -46.68 -14.71 -5.26
CA LYS A 741 -45.38 -15.39 -5.45
C LYS A 741 -44.83 -15.22 -6.87
N GLY A 742 -45.70 -15.10 -7.88
CA GLY A 742 -45.30 -14.73 -9.24
C GLY A 742 -44.78 -13.29 -9.36
N GLU A 743 -45.35 -12.35 -8.60
CA GLU A 743 -44.92 -10.96 -8.54
C GLU A 743 -43.63 -10.77 -7.74
N GLU A 744 -43.50 -11.44 -6.58
CA GLU A 744 -42.23 -11.55 -5.84
C GLU A 744 -41.11 -12.15 -6.71
N ASN A 745 -41.40 -13.20 -7.51
CA ASN A 745 -40.41 -13.79 -8.40
C ASN A 745 -40.00 -12.86 -9.55
N LYS A 746 -40.92 -12.03 -10.07
CA LYS A 746 -40.58 -10.96 -11.03
C LYS A 746 -39.67 -9.91 -10.40
N GLN A 747 -39.96 -9.49 -9.17
CA GLN A 747 -39.13 -8.51 -8.44
C GLN A 747 -37.71 -9.05 -8.20
N LEU A 748 -37.59 -10.28 -7.68
CA LEU A 748 -36.30 -10.93 -7.45
C LEU A 748 -35.46 -11.07 -8.74
N ARG A 749 -36.10 -11.30 -9.91
CA ARG A 749 -35.39 -11.30 -11.20
C ARG A 749 -34.86 -9.92 -11.58
N GLN A 750 -35.61 -8.85 -11.33
CA GLN A 750 -35.15 -7.48 -11.58
C GLN A 750 -33.99 -7.10 -10.65
N ASP A 751 -34.05 -7.47 -9.37
CA ASP A 751 -32.99 -7.17 -8.40
C ASP A 751 -31.73 -8.02 -8.63
N LEU A 752 -31.88 -9.26 -9.10
CA LEU A 752 -30.76 -10.06 -9.63
C LEU A 752 -30.12 -9.40 -10.85
N GLN A 753 -30.91 -8.87 -11.79
CA GLN A 753 -30.36 -8.13 -12.93
C GLN A 753 -29.66 -6.83 -12.49
N ARG A 754 -30.23 -6.07 -11.55
CA ARG A 754 -29.62 -4.85 -10.99
C ARG A 754 -28.27 -5.15 -10.33
N THR A 755 -28.21 -6.19 -9.49
CA THR A 755 -26.95 -6.61 -8.85
C THR A 755 -25.92 -7.13 -9.85
N GLN A 756 -26.32 -7.89 -10.88
CA GLN A 756 -25.42 -8.28 -11.98
C GLN A 756 -24.82 -7.06 -12.72
N HIS A 757 -25.60 -6.02 -12.97
CA HIS A 757 -25.08 -4.78 -13.59
C HIS A 757 -24.12 -4.03 -12.65
N LEU A 758 -24.42 -3.99 -11.34
CA LEU A 758 -23.53 -3.40 -10.33
C LEU A 758 -22.21 -4.16 -10.22
N PHE A 759 -22.22 -5.49 -10.15
CA PHE A 759 -21.00 -6.31 -10.19
C PHE A 759 -20.20 -6.07 -11.49
N THR A 760 -20.88 -6.05 -12.64
CA THR A 760 -20.24 -5.75 -13.94
C THR A 760 -19.67 -4.33 -14.00
N SER A 761 -20.17 -3.38 -13.19
CA SER A 761 -19.59 -2.04 -13.05
C SER A 761 -18.38 -2.04 -12.11
N ALA A 762 -18.52 -2.62 -10.92
CA ALA A 762 -17.44 -2.74 -9.94
C ALA A 762 -16.24 -3.53 -10.49
N GLU A 763 -16.46 -4.54 -11.33
CA GLU A 763 -15.40 -5.25 -12.05
C GLU A 763 -14.64 -4.36 -13.04
N ARG A 764 -15.34 -3.46 -13.75
CA ARG A 764 -14.69 -2.52 -14.69
C ARG A 764 -13.89 -1.46 -13.94
N GLU A 765 -14.43 -0.96 -12.83
CA GLU A 765 -13.75 0.00 -11.95
C GLU A 765 -12.52 -0.63 -11.27
N LEU A 766 -12.62 -1.88 -10.81
CA LEU A 766 -11.47 -2.66 -10.31
C LEU A 766 -10.42 -2.94 -11.39
N ARG A 767 -10.81 -3.13 -12.66
CA ARG A 767 -9.85 -3.28 -13.77
C ARG A 767 -9.13 -1.95 -14.03
N TYR A 768 -9.86 -0.84 -14.10
CA TYR A 768 -9.29 0.50 -14.26
C TYR A 768 -8.31 0.86 -13.12
N GLU A 769 -8.69 0.65 -11.87
CA GLU A 769 -7.79 0.91 -10.73
C GLU A 769 -6.60 -0.06 -10.69
N ARG A 770 -6.72 -1.31 -11.18
CA ARG A 770 -5.57 -2.21 -11.35
C ARG A 770 -4.61 -1.74 -12.43
N GLU A 771 -5.12 -1.30 -13.57
CA GLU A 771 -4.34 -0.77 -14.70
C GLU A 771 -3.59 0.50 -14.30
N LYS A 772 -4.29 1.46 -13.71
CA LYS A 772 -3.73 2.66 -13.06
C LYS A 772 -2.69 2.34 -11.97
N ASN A 773 -2.85 1.26 -11.20
CA ASN A 773 -1.84 0.80 -10.24
C ASN A 773 -0.62 0.15 -10.92
N LEU A 774 -0.75 -0.44 -12.12
CA LEU A 774 0.38 -0.89 -12.92
C LEU A 774 1.13 0.30 -13.52
N ASP A 775 0.42 1.35 -13.95
CA ASP A 775 1.04 2.59 -14.45
C ASP A 775 1.78 3.36 -13.35
N LEU A 776 1.19 3.47 -12.14
CA LEU A 776 1.90 4.01 -10.98
C LEU A 776 3.15 3.18 -10.62
N LYS A 777 3.11 1.85 -10.77
CA LYS A 777 4.30 1.00 -10.61
C LYS A 777 5.35 1.21 -11.70
N ARG A 778 4.94 1.40 -12.96
CA ARG A 778 5.82 1.77 -14.08
C ARG A 778 6.51 3.11 -13.81
N HIS A 779 5.76 4.14 -13.43
CA HIS A 779 6.31 5.46 -13.09
C HIS A 779 7.25 5.41 -11.88
N ASN A 780 6.92 4.65 -10.83
CA ASN A 780 7.83 4.47 -9.68
C ASN A 780 9.13 3.76 -10.08
N ALA A 781 9.06 2.73 -10.94
CA ALA A 781 10.25 2.02 -11.43
C ALA A 781 11.14 2.93 -12.29
N LEU A 782 10.54 3.77 -13.14
CA LEU A 782 11.27 4.81 -13.90
C LEU A 782 11.90 5.85 -12.95
N LEU A 783 11.17 6.31 -11.93
CA LEU A 783 11.71 7.25 -10.94
C LEU A 783 12.91 6.69 -10.17
N ASP A 784 12.85 5.41 -9.77
CA ASP A 784 14.00 4.73 -9.14
C ASP A 784 15.16 4.50 -10.14
N GLN A 785 14.89 4.28 -11.43
CA GLN A 785 15.91 4.22 -12.48
C GLN A 785 16.61 5.57 -12.68
N GLU A 786 15.88 6.68 -12.82
CA GLU A 786 16.46 8.03 -12.93
C GLU A 786 17.25 8.41 -11.67
N LYS A 787 16.75 8.07 -10.49
CA LYS A 787 17.47 8.22 -9.22
C LYS A 787 18.78 7.42 -9.19
N ILE A 788 18.84 6.24 -9.80
CA ILE A 788 20.07 5.45 -9.94
C ILE A 788 21.03 6.12 -10.95
N LYS A 789 20.55 6.60 -12.10
CA LYS A 789 21.37 7.36 -13.07
C LYS A 789 21.98 8.60 -12.43
N LEU A 790 21.17 9.45 -11.80
CA LEU A 790 21.62 10.66 -11.10
C LEU A 790 22.63 10.35 -10.00
N CYS A 791 22.51 9.19 -9.32
CA CYS A 791 23.51 8.71 -8.37
C CYS A 791 24.81 8.20 -9.01
N ALA A 792 24.78 7.74 -10.26
CA ALA A 792 25.98 7.38 -11.03
C ALA A 792 26.66 8.63 -11.62
N GLU A 793 25.89 9.55 -12.21
CA GLU A 793 26.36 10.85 -12.70
C GLU A 793 26.99 11.68 -11.58
N LEU A 794 26.36 11.76 -10.41
CA LEU A 794 26.91 12.46 -9.25
C LEU A 794 28.25 11.85 -8.80
N LYS A 795 28.40 10.52 -8.83
CA LYS A 795 29.68 9.85 -8.54
C LYS A 795 30.72 10.14 -9.63
N GLN A 796 30.33 10.15 -10.90
CA GLN A 796 31.23 10.47 -12.01
C GLN A 796 31.70 11.95 -11.95
N ALA A 797 30.80 12.87 -11.59
CA ALA A 797 31.12 14.27 -11.35
C ALA A 797 32.07 14.43 -10.15
N GLN A 798 31.81 13.73 -9.04
CA GLN A 798 32.72 13.70 -7.87
C GLN A 798 34.10 13.15 -8.22
N ALA A 799 34.19 12.09 -9.04
CA ALA A 799 35.46 11.55 -9.51
C ALA A 799 36.21 12.54 -10.43
N LYS A 800 35.50 13.20 -11.35
CA LYS A 800 36.07 14.26 -12.22
C LYS A 800 36.57 15.45 -11.41
N VAL A 801 35.84 15.88 -10.37
CA VAL A 801 36.29 16.94 -9.45
C VAL A 801 37.55 16.51 -8.70
N ALA A 802 37.58 15.32 -8.09
CA ALA A 802 38.76 14.81 -7.39
C ALA A 802 40.01 14.69 -8.32
N GLN A 803 39.80 14.31 -9.59
CA GLN A 803 40.86 14.30 -10.60
C GLN A 803 41.37 15.72 -10.94
N GLN A 804 40.47 16.69 -11.07
CA GLN A 804 40.84 18.10 -11.29
C GLN A 804 41.53 18.73 -10.07
N GLU A 805 41.09 18.41 -8.85
CA GLU A 805 41.75 18.82 -7.60
C GLU A 805 43.18 18.26 -7.52
N GLY A 806 43.37 16.98 -7.87
CA GLY A 806 44.70 16.36 -7.97
C GLY A 806 45.59 17.03 -9.03
N SER A 807 45.05 17.33 -10.21
CA SER A 807 45.76 18.05 -11.26
C SER A 807 46.12 19.48 -10.86
N ALA A 808 45.21 20.19 -10.17
CA ALA A 808 45.44 21.53 -9.67
C ALA A 808 46.52 21.55 -8.57
N ALA A 809 46.51 20.57 -7.66
CA ALA A 809 47.57 20.40 -6.66
C ALA A 809 48.95 20.15 -7.32
N GLY A 810 49.00 19.33 -8.38
CA GLY A 810 50.22 19.14 -9.18
C GLY A 810 50.72 20.42 -9.85
N GLN A 811 49.82 21.20 -10.45
CA GLN A 811 50.15 22.50 -11.06
C GLN A 811 50.62 23.54 -10.03
N VAL A 812 50.02 23.57 -8.82
CA VAL A 812 50.47 24.42 -7.72
C VAL A 812 51.88 24.04 -7.28
N ALA A 813 52.17 22.74 -7.11
CA ALA A 813 53.51 22.27 -6.75
C ALA A 813 54.57 22.60 -7.82
N GLU A 814 54.22 22.54 -9.11
CA GLU A 814 55.10 23.00 -10.20
C GLU A 814 55.30 24.53 -10.17
N LEU A 815 54.24 25.32 -9.94
CA LEU A 815 54.35 26.78 -9.82
C LEU A 815 55.21 27.19 -8.61
N GLU A 816 55.09 26.51 -7.47
CA GLU A 816 55.96 26.72 -6.30
C GLU A 816 57.43 26.37 -6.62
N ARG A 817 57.67 25.27 -7.34
CA ARG A 817 59.01 24.87 -7.81
C ARG A 817 59.63 25.89 -8.76
N LEU A 818 58.84 26.42 -9.70
CA LEU A 818 59.27 27.46 -10.63
C LEU A 818 59.51 28.80 -9.91
N GLN A 819 58.65 29.17 -8.95
CA GLN A 819 58.82 30.37 -8.15
C GLN A 819 60.08 30.28 -7.28
N GLN A 820 60.39 29.12 -6.68
CA GLN A 820 61.62 28.93 -5.93
C GLN A 820 62.85 29.04 -6.84
N ARG A 821 62.83 28.41 -8.01
CA ARG A 821 63.91 28.51 -9.00
C ARG A 821 64.13 29.96 -9.48
N ALA A 822 63.08 30.77 -9.58
CA ALA A 822 63.20 32.20 -9.87
C ALA A 822 63.91 32.96 -8.75
N ARG A 823 63.55 32.74 -7.48
CA ARG A 823 64.25 33.32 -6.31
C ARG A 823 65.73 32.94 -6.26
N ASP A 824 66.05 31.68 -6.57
CA ASP A 824 67.43 31.19 -6.57
C ASP A 824 68.26 31.91 -7.66
N LEU A 825 67.69 32.10 -8.85
CA LEU A 825 68.31 32.89 -9.94
C LEU A 825 68.42 34.38 -9.60
N GLU A 826 67.45 34.98 -8.91
CA GLU A 826 67.54 36.36 -8.41
C GLU A 826 68.70 36.52 -7.41
N LEU A 827 68.88 35.55 -6.51
CA LEU A 827 70.00 35.52 -5.56
C LEU A 827 71.36 35.34 -6.27
N GLU A 828 71.43 34.52 -7.32
CA GLU A 828 72.63 34.42 -8.16
C GLU A 828 72.92 35.72 -8.93
N MET A 829 71.89 36.37 -9.50
CA MET A 829 72.04 37.67 -10.14
C MET A 829 72.53 38.74 -9.15
N ALA A 830 71.99 38.79 -7.94
CA ALA A 830 72.43 39.70 -6.88
C ALA A 830 73.91 39.47 -6.50
N ARG A 831 74.31 38.21 -6.29
CA ARG A 831 75.72 37.83 -6.05
C ARG A 831 76.62 38.24 -7.23
N SER A 832 76.17 38.03 -8.47
CA SER A 832 76.92 38.44 -9.67
C SER A 832 77.09 39.96 -9.79
N ALA A 833 76.11 40.74 -9.30
CA ALA A 833 76.17 42.20 -9.28
C ALA A 833 77.13 42.69 -8.19
N GLN A 834 77.08 42.09 -6.99
CA GLN A 834 78.02 42.37 -5.91
C GLN A 834 79.48 42.04 -6.29
N ASN A 835 79.70 40.91 -6.97
CA ASN A 835 81.02 40.54 -7.49
C ASN A 835 81.51 41.49 -8.60
N ARG A 836 80.60 41.99 -9.46
CA ARG A 836 80.94 43.03 -10.45
C ARG A 836 81.28 44.37 -9.79
N HIS A 837 80.54 44.78 -8.76
CA HIS A 837 80.79 46.04 -8.05
C HIS A 837 82.11 46.02 -7.26
N THR A 838 82.40 44.93 -6.55
CA THR A 838 83.69 44.75 -5.85
C THR A 838 84.87 44.70 -6.83
N ASN A 839 84.74 44.02 -7.98
CA ASN A 839 85.75 44.07 -9.04
C ASN A 839 85.93 45.48 -9.65
N SER A 840 84.86 46.28 -9.78
CA SER A 840 84.96 47.68 -10.23
C SER A 840 85.73 48.53 -9.21
N SER A 841 85.39 48.40 -7.93
CA SER A 841 86.07 49.09 -6.83
C SER A 841 87.57 48.75 -6.77
N LEU A 842 87.94 47.46 -6.89
CA LEU A 842 89.34 47.03 -6.95
C LEU A 842 90.05 47.55 -8.23
N MET A 843 89.35 47.67 -9.35
CA MET A 843 89.91 48.25 -10.58
C MET A 843 90.11 49.77 -10.46
N GLU A 844 89.20 50.48 -9.78
CA GLU A 844 89.32 51.90 -9.45
C GLU A 844 90.46 52.16 -8.47
N GLU A 845 90.60 51.35 -7.41
CA GLU A 845 91.76 51.39 -6.50
C GLU A 845 93.08 51.17 -7.24
N LEU A 846 93.17 50.14 -8.08
CA LEU A 846 94.35 49.85 -8.92
C LEU A 846 94.67 51.01 -9.88
N ASN A 847 93.65 51.64 -10.47
CA ASN A 847 93.84 52.81 -11.32
C ASN A 847 94.24 54.06 -10.50
N SER A 848 93.79 54.19 -9.25
CA SER A 848 94.27 55.24 -8.32
C SER A 848 95.75 55.05 -7.97
N GLU A 849 96.20 53.80 -7.80
CA GLU A 849 97.59 53.47 -7.51
C GLU A 849 98.48 53.71 -8.73
N ARG A 850 98.03 53.27 -9.92
CA ARG A 850 98.68 53.62 -11.21
C ARG A 850 98.79 55.14 -11.40
N ALA A 851 97.76 55.90 -11.08
CA ALA A 851 97.80 57.36 -11.14
C ALA A 851 98.79 57.97 -10.12
N ARG A 852 98.90 57.39 -8.91
CA ARG A 852 99.90 57.78 -7.91
C ARG A 852 101.32 57.43 -8.33
N VAL A 853 101.55 56.28 -8.96
CA VAL A 853 102.85 55.91 -9.57
C VAL A 853 103.21 56.87 -10.70
N ILE A 854 102.31 57.13 -11.66
CA ILE A 854 102.53 58.11 -12.74
C ILE A 854 102.80 59.53 -12.18
N ALA A 855 102.17 59.90 -11.06
CA ALA A 855 102.45 61.16 -10.37
C ALA A 855 103.81 61.16 -9.64
N ALA A 856 104.27 60.01 -9.16
CA ALA A 856 105.61 59.84 -8.60
C ALA A 856 106.69 59.89 -9.71
N ASP A 857 106.46 59.23 -10.84
CA ASP A 857 107.35 59.29 -12.02
C ASP A 857 107.43 60.71 -12.58
N LYS A 858 106.32 61.45 -12.65
CA LYS A 858 106.34 62.88 -13.02
C LYS A 858 107.10 63.74 -12.01
N LYS A 859 107.08 63.41 -10.71
CA LYS A 859 107.92 64.06 -9.70
C LYS A 859 109.40 63.68 -9.87
N PHE A 860 109.72 62.42 -10.16
CA PHE A 860 111.07 61.96 -10.45
C PHE A 860 111.63 62.65 -11.70
N ILE A 861 110.86 62.74 -12.78
CA ILE A 861 111.22 63.47 -14.01
C ILE A 861 111.44 64.95 -13.70
N ASN A 862 110.54 65.62 -12.97
CA ASN A 862 110.72 67.02 -12.58
C ASN A 862 111.92 67.27 -11.63
N ILE A 863 112.36 66.27 -10.87
CA ILE A 863 113.59 66.33 -10.07
C ILE A 863 114.84 66.07 -10.94
N SER A 864 114.73 65.24 -11.98
CA SER A 864 115.82 64.96 -12.94
C SER A 864 116.02 66.04 -14.02
N ALA A 865 114.98 66.82 -14.35
CA ALA A 865 115.00 67.84 -15.40
C ALA A 865 115.53 69.21 -14.94
N GLY A 866 115.88 69.37 -13.67
CA GLY A 866 116.34 70.62 -13.06
C GLY A 866 117.78 71.03 -13.37
N GLY A 867 118.23 71.03 -14.64
CA GLY A 867 119.50 71.70 -14.97
C GLY A 867 120.22 71.37 -16.28
N ARG A 868 119.97 72.17 -17.33
CA ARG A 868 121.01 72.80 -18.19
C ARG A 868 120.42 73.84 -19.16
N THR A 869 121.28 74.65 -19.78
CA THR A 869 120.92 75.91 -20.46
C THR A 869 121.61 76.11 -21.82
N ALA A 870 120.94 76.89 -22.69
CA ALA A 870 121.46 77.67 -23.84
C ALA A 870 122.03 76.93 -25.08
N ALA A 871 121.53 77.27 -26.30
CA ALA A 871 122.20 78.19 -27.25
C ALA A 871 121.66 78.14 -28.72
N ALA A 872 121.77 79.29 -29.41
CA ALA A 872 122.02 79.51 -30.86
C ALA A 872 120.89 79.55 -31.95
N THR A 873 120.94 80.65 -32.73
CA THR A 873 120.56 80.88 -34.17
C THR A 873 119.10 80.72 -34.66
N GLU A 874 118.72 81.27 -35.83
CA GLU A 874 118.64 82.67 -36.35
C GLU A 874 117.99 82.68 -37.77
N GLU A 875 117.81 83.86 -38.39
CA GLU A 875 117.39 84.10 -39.81
C GLU A 875 115.90 83.78 -40.16
N ARG A 876 115.05 84.69 -40.68
CA ARG A 876 114.99 85.55 -41.92
C ARG A 876 114.14 84.90 -43.03
N SER A 877 113.44 85.61 -43.93
CA SER A 877 113.04 87.04 -44.02
C SER A 877 111.86 87.23 -45.03
N ALA A 878 111.40 88.49 -45.20
CA ALA A 878 110.23 88.89 -46.01
C ALA A 878 110.56 89.12 -47.53
N PRO A 879 109.59 89.50 -48.40
CA PRO A 879 109.73 89.47 -49.86
C PRO A 879 110.37 90.73 -50.48
N ALA A 880 110.64 90.70 -51.78
CA ALA A 880 111.10 91.86 -52.55
C ALA A 880 110.59 91.86 -54.01
N ALA A 881 110.41 93.05 -54.57
CA ALA A 881 110.22 93.30 -56.00
C ALA A 881 110.94 94.60 -56.39
N SER A 882 111.64 94.60 -57.52
CA SER A 882 112.29 95.75 -58.17
C SER A 882 112.69 95.39 -59.62
N ARG A 883 113.13 96.28 -60.50
CA ARG A 883 112.81 97.68 -60.89
C ARG A 883 113.95 98.14 -61.83
N GLU A 884 113.60 98.83 -62.93
CA GLU A 884 114.46 99.77 -63.70
C GLU A 884 115.84 99.34 -64.25
N SER A 885 115.99 99.38 -65.59
CA SER A 885 117.13 100.01 -66.30
C SER A 885 116.77 100.30 -67.77
N SER A 886 117.64 100.93 -68.55
CA SER A 886 117.28 101.82 -69.69
C SER A 886 118.03 101.54 -71.02
N GLU A 887 117.62 102.28 -72.06
CA GLU A 887 118.37 102.69 -73.28
C GLU A 887 118.32 101.88 -74.62
N ARG A 888 117.67 102.53 -75.60
CA ARG A 888 118.05 102.80 -77.02
C ARG A 888 118.06 101.72 -78.12
N GLU A 889 117.32 102.05 -79.20
CA GLU A 889 117.62 101.88 -80.65
C GLU A 889 117.86 100.44 -81.18
N THR A 890 117.23 99.95 -82.27
CA THR A 890 116.79 100.55 -83.55
C THR A 890 115.51 99.86 -84.11
N PRO A 891 114.84 100.39 -85.16
CA PRO A 891 113.57 99.83 -85.67
C PRO A 891 113.73 98.93 -86.91
N GLU A 892 112.99 97.79 -86.95
CA GLU A 892 112.20 97.34 -88.13
C GLU A 892 111.27 96.13 -87.80
N ASP A 893 111.62 95.26 -86.85
CA ASP A 893 110.85 94.07 -86.41
C ASP A 893 109.47 94.33 -85.75
N MET A 894 109.06 95.58 -85.54
CA MET A 894 107.95 95.93 -84.64
C MET A 894 106.56 95.43 -85.10
N SER A 895 106.40 95.01 -86.35
CA SER A 895 105.11 94.52 -86.86
C SER A 895 104.82 93.06 -86.48
N GLU A 896 105.83 92.22 -86.31
CA GLU A 896 105.65 90.77 -86.19
C GLU A 896 105.41 90.37 -84.72
N LYS A 897 106.23 90.88 -83.80
CA LYS A 897 106.10 90.64 -82.35
C LYS A 897 104.79 91.19 -81.75
N LEU A 898 104.19 92.24 -82.35
CA LEU A 898 102.87 92.73 -81.96
C LEU A 898 101.73 91.81 -82.41
N LEU A 899 101.86 91.12 -83.55
CA LEU A 899 100.92 90.09 -83.96
C LEU A 899 101.07 88.83 -83.10
N GLU A 900 102.30 88.42 -82.83
CA GLU A 900 102.63 87.25 -82.01
C GLU A 900 102.09 87.40 -80.57
N GLN A 901 102.32 88.54 -79.91
CA GLN A 901 101.71 88.84 -78.59
C GLN A 901 100.18 88.85 -78.62
N LYS A 902 99.55 89.30 -79.73
CA LYS A 902 98.09 89.32 -79.83
C LYS A 902 97.49 87.95 -80.08
N ASP A 903 98.18 87.08 -80.82
CA ASP A 903 97.76 85.68 -80.93
C ASP A 903 97.99 84.92 -79.62
N GLU A 904 99.10 85.14 -78.91
CA GLU A 904 99.31 84.59 -77.56
C GLU A 904 98.22 85.04 -76.57
N GLU A 905 97.87 86.33 -76.54
CA GLU A 905 96.74 86.84 -75.73
C GLU A 905 95.41 86.17 -76.09
N LEU A 906 95.11 86.01 -77.38
CA LEU A 906 93.89 85.35 -77.85
C LEU A 906 93.89 83.85 -77.51
N GLN A 907 95.00 83.15 -77.69
CA GLN A 907 95.16 81.76 -77.25
C GLN A 907 94.99 81.64 -75.73
N GLN A 908 95.52 82.58 -74.94
CA GLN A 908 95.35 82.63 -73.48
C GLN A 908 93.89 82.84 -73.08
N GLN A 909 93.17 83.70 -73.79
CA GLN A 909 91.73 83.91 -73.62
C GLN A 909 90.92 82.66 -74.01
N VAL A 910 91.24 81.99 -75.12
CA VAL A 910 90.59 80.74 -75.54
C VAL A 910 90.85 79.61 -74.53
N ARG A 911 92.07 79.49 -73.99
CA ARG A 911 92.37 78.55 -72.88
C ARG A 911 91.54 78.88 -71.64
N SER A 912 91.44 80.15 -71.25
CA SER A 912 90.65 80.62 -70.10
C SER A 912 89.14 80.37 -70.28
N LEU A 913 88.61 80.59 -71.49
CA LEU A 913 87.21 80.33 -71.82
C LEU A 913 86.88 78.83 -71.82
N ARG A 914 87.74 77.98 -72.42
CA ARG A 914 87.59 76.51 -72.36
C ARG A 914 87.70 75.97 -70.93
N ALA A 915 88.56 76.55 -70.09
CA ALA A 915 88.62 76.21 -68.67
C ALA A 915 87.30 76.56 -67.95
N LYS A 916 86.74 77.75 -68.21
CA LYS A 916 85.42 78.15 -67.66
C LYS A 916 84.29 77.25 -68.17
N GLU A 917 84.30 76.90 -69.45
CA GLU A 917 83.34 75.98 -70.08
C GLU A 917 83.38 74.58 -69.45
N THR A 918 84.58 74.02 -69.21
CA THR A 918 84.73 72.74 -68.49
C THR A 918 84.31 72.81 -67.02
N THR A 919 84.51 73.94 -66.33
CA THR A 919 83.94 74.10 -64.97
C THR A 919 82.42 74.26 -64.97
N LEU A 920 81.85 75.02 -65.91
CA LEU A 920 80.40 75.25 -66.00
C LEU A 920 79.63 73.99 -66.41
N THR A 921 80.16 73.21 -67.35
CA THR A 921 79.60 71.90 -67.72
C THR A 921 79.68 70.92 -66.56
N ARG A 922 80.79 70.89 -65.80
CA ARG A 922 80.88 70.10 -64.57
C ARG A 922 79.83 70.51 -63.53
N THR A 923 79.69 71.80 -63.22
CA THR A 923 78.69 72.26 -62.24
C THR A 923 77.26 72.03 -62.72
N ASN A 924 76.98 72.11 -64.03
CA ASN A 924 75.68 71.75 -64.58
C ASN A 924 75.39 70.25 -64.40
N LEU A 925 76.35 69.37 -64.64
CA LEU A 925 76.18 67.92 -64.40
C LEU A 925 75.97 67.61 -62.92
N GLU A 926 76.73 68.24 -62.03
CA GLU A 926 76.58 68.09 -60.58
C GLU A 926 75.21 68.62 -60.09
N MET A 927 74.71 69.72 -60.66
CA MET A 927 73.36 70.24 -60.39
C MET A 927 72.24 69.37 -60.98
N SER A 928 72.39 68.84 -62.20
CA SER A 928 71.43 67.90 -62.80
C SER A 928 71.32 66.60 -61.99
N HIS A 929 72.45 66.06 -61.51
CA HIS A 929 72.43 64.93 -60.57
C HIS A 929 71.71 65.29 -59.28
N ARG A 930 71.92 66.50 -58.75
CA ARG A 930 71.24 66.99 -57.54
C ARG A 930 69.73 67.15 -57.72
N ILE A 931 69.28 67.52 -58.91
CA ILE A 931 67.85 67.57 -59.25
C ILE A 931 67.27 66.15 -59.28
N GLN A 932 67.92 65.20 -59.96
CA GLN A 932 67.49 63.81 -60.02
C GLN A 932 67.48 63.11 -58.64
N GLU A 933 68.44 63.42 -57.75
CA GLU A 933 68.43 62.99 -56.34
C GLU A 933 67.22 63.53 -55.54
N LEU A 934 66.71 64.71 -55.89
CA LEU A 934 65.55 65.32 -55.23
C LEU A 934 64.23 64.83 -55.83
N GLU A 935 64.16 64.65 -57.15
CA GLU A 935 63.01 64.07 -57.86
C GLU A 935 62.74 62.63 -57.41
N THR A 936 63.78 61.79 -57.35
CA THR A 936 63.67 60.41 -56.86
C THR A 936 63.27 60.35 -55.38
N ARG A 937 63.77 61.27 -54.53
CA ARG A 937 63.34 61.39 -53.13
C ARG A 937 61.88 61.83 -52.99
N LEU A 938 61.42 62.78 -53.81
CA LEU A 938 60.01 63.19 -53.85
C LEU A 938 59.12 62.01 -54.25
N GLN A 939 59.48 61.29 -55.31
CA GLN A 939 58.71 60.13 -55.79
C GLN A 939 58.60 59.01 -54.74
N VAL A 940 59.67 58.77 -53.97
CA VAL A 940 59.63 57.84 -52.82
C VAL A 940 58.67 58.35 -51.74
N LEU A 941 58.78 59.61 -51.32
CA LEU A 941 57.91 60.20 -50.29
C LEU A 941 56.44 60.24 -50.72
N GLU A 942 56.14 60.48 -52.00
CA GLU A 942 54.79 60.39 -52.56
C GLU A 942 54.26 58.95 -52.54
N SER A 943 55.11 57.95 -52.81
CA SER A 943 54.73 56.54 -52.70
C SER A 943 54.43 56.13 -51.26
N GLU A 944 55.25 56.56 -50.30
CA GLU A 944 55.08 56.29 -48.86
C GLU A 944 53.85 57.01 -48.28
N LEU A 945 53.59 58.25 -48.73
CA LEU A 945 52.36 58.99 -48.40
C LEU A 945 51.11 58.27 -48.93
N ASN A 946 51.18 57.66 -50.11
CA ASN A 946 50.05 56.96 -50.71
C ASN A 946 49.83 55.56 -50.10
N THR A 947 50.87 54.83 -49.68
CA THR A 947 50.68 53.58 -48.92
C THR A 947 50.08 53.87 -47.55
N ALA A 948 50.58 54.87 -46.81
CA ALA A 948 50.00 55.26 -45.52
C ALA A 948 48.52 55.70 -45.62
N ARG A 949 48.13 56.34 -46.74
CA ARG A 949 46.73 56.67 -47.02
C ARG A 949 45.86 55.44 -47.30
N GLU A 950 46.38 54.43 -47.99
CA GLU A 950 45.62 53.21 -48.27
C GLU A 950 45.53 52.31 -47.03
N GLU A 951 46.59 52.24 -46.23
CA GLU A 951 46.61 51.62 -44.90
C GLU A 951 45.54 52.28 -44.00
N GLN A 952 45.48 53.61 -43.94
CA GLN A 952 44.44 54.35 -43.20
C GLN A 952 43.02 54.10 -43.73
N ARG A 953 42.83 53.90 -45.03
CA ARG A 953 41.51 53.49 -45.60
C ARG A 953 41.16 52.06 -45.21
N SER A 954 42.14 51.16 -45.18
CA SER A 954 41.93 49.75 -44.81
C SER A 954 41.60 49.61 -43.32
N SER A 955 42.28 50.35 -42.45
CA SER A 955 41.99 50.37 -41.01
C SER A 955 40.62 50.99 -40.74
N GLN A 956 40.26 52.10 -41.39
CA GLN A 956 38.93 52.71 -41.26
C GLN A 956 37.80 51.75 -41.70
N LYS A 957 37.97 51.03 -42.82
CA LYS A 957 37.02 49.99 -43.25
C LYS A 957 36.92 48.84 -42.22
N SER A 958 38.05 48.40 -41.67
CA SER A 958 38.07 47.37 -40.62
C SER A 958 37.40 47.84 -39.33
N CYS A 959 37.52 49.11 -38.96
CA CYS A 959 36.81 49.68 -37.81
C CYS A 959 35.30 49.69 -38.03
N HIS A 960 34.82 50.19 -39.17
CA HIS A 960 33.38 50.14 -39.49
C HIS A 960 32.82 48.72 -39.51
N GLY A 961 33.53 47.74 -40.08
CA GLY A 961 33.09 46.34 -40.05
C GLY A 961 32.99 45.77 -38.63
N LEU A 962 33.86 46.19 -37.71
CA LEU A 962 33.79 45.83 -36.29
C LEU A 962 32.68 46.59 -35.54
N GLU A 963 32.38 47.84 -35.92
CA GLU A 963 31.27 48.62 -35.39
C GLU A 963 29.91 48.03 -35.82
N GLU A 964 29.76 47.61 -37.08
CA GLU A 964 28.57 46.90 -37.58
C GLU A 964 28.38 45.52 -36.92
N GLN A 965 29.47 44.77 -36.68
CA GLN A 965 29.44 43.52 -35.93
C GLN A 965 29.06 43.72 -34.44
N LEU A 966 29.56 44.80 -33.82
CA LEU A 966 29.19 45.15 -32.45
C LEU A 966 27.70 45.52 -32.34
N LEU A 967 27.19 46.36 -33.26
CA LEU A 967 25.79 46.79 -33.28
C LEU A 967 24.83 45.63 -33.56
N SER A 968 25.16 44.73 -34.49
CA SER A 968 24.34 43.55 -34.78
C SER A 968 24.31 42.55 -33.62
N SER A 969 25.46 42.29 -32.98
CA SER A 969 25.53 41.49 -31.74
C SER A 969 24.78 42.14 -30.58
N GLN A 970 24.81 43.46 -30.47
CA GLN A 970 24.06 44.21 -29.46
C GLN A 970 22.55 44.09 -29.68
N HIS A 971 22.05 44.25 -30.90
CA HIS A 971 20.63 44.03 -31.23
C HIS A 971 20.19 42.56 -31.08
N GLU A 972 21.09 41.60 -31.26
CA GLU A 972 20.81 40.20 -30.94
C GLU A 972 20.70 39.96 -29.43
N SER A 973 21.60 40.54 -28.62
CA SER A 973 21.48 40.52 -27.17
C SER A 973 20.23 41.24 -26.66
N GLU A 974 19.77 42.30 -27.34
CA GLU A 974 18.52 43.00 -27.01
C GLU A 974 17.30 42.10 -27.31
N ARG A 975 17.22 41.49 -28.50
CA ARG A 975 16.16 40.52 -28.85
C ARG A 975 16.11 39.34 -27.88
N LEU A 976 17.23 38.68 -27.60
CA LEU A 976 17.29 37.57 -26.65
C LEU A 976 16.86 38.00 -25.23
N GLN A 977 17.11 39.25 -24.83
CA GLN A 977 16.64 39.79 -23.56
C GLN A 977 15.13 40.13 -23.57
N GLU A 978 14.52 40.41 -24.73
CA GLU A 978 13.07 40.54 -24.88
C GLU A 978 12.36 39.20 -24.94
N GLU A 979 12.91 38.22 -25.65
CA GLU A 979 12.46 36.83 -25.66
C GLU A 979 12.49 36.23 -24.25
N LEU A 980 13.57 36.44 -23.49
CA LEU A 980 13.66 36.01 -22.09
C LEU A 980 12.59 36.68 -21.21
N LYS A 981 12.30 37.98 -21.40
CA LYS A 981 11.19 38.67 -20.69
C LYS A 981 9.85 38.04 -21.05
N LEU A 982 9.63 37.67 -22.32
CA LEU A 982 8.40 37.04 -22.78
C LEU A 982 8.22 35.62 -22.19
N VAL A 983 9.27 34.80 -22.20
CA VAL A 983 9.28 33.46 -21.60
C VAL A 983 9.04 33.52 -20.09
N VAL A 984 9.65 34.47 -19.39
CA VAL A 984 9.38 34.69 -17.96
C VAL A 984 7.92 35.10 -17.72
N GLN A 985 7.35 36.01 -18.53
CA GLN A 985 5.92 36.36 -18.43
C GLN A 985 4.99 35.18 -18.73
N GLN A 986 5.33 34.35 -19.73
CA GLN A 986 4.60 33.13 -20.03
C GLN A 986 4.64 32.18 -18.83
N LEU A 987 5.82 31.84 -18.29
CA LEU A 987 5.99 31.01 -17.10
C LEU A 987 5.12 31.52 -15.94
N ASP A 988 5.13 32.84 -15.70
CA ASP A 988 4.34 33.49 -14.66
C ASP A 988 2.82 33.31 -14.88
N THR A 989 2.33 33.36 -16.13
CA THR A 989 0.93 33.03 -16.44
C THR A 989 0.63 31.53 -16.26
N HIS A 990 1.55 30.63 -16.57
CA HIS A 990 1.36 29.19 -16.33
C HIS A 990 1.32 28.86 -14.83
N ILE A 991 2.20 29.47 -14.02
CA ILE A 991 2.18 29.37 -12.55
C ILE A 991 0.87 29.91 -11.99
N ARG A 992 0.40 31.08 -12.44
CA ARG A 992 -0.89 31.65 -12.02
C ARG A 992 -2.07 30.73 -12.39
N ARG A 993 -2.14 30.23 -13.62
CA ARG A 993 -3.18 29.27 -14.07
C ARG A 993 -3.15 27.97 -13.27
N HIS A 994 -1.96 27.44 -12.97
CA HIS A 994 -1.80 26.24 -12.14
C HIS A 994 -2.31 26.48 -10.71
N ASN A 995 -1.90 27.58 -10.09
CA ASN A 995 -2.30 27.94 -8.73
C ASN A 995 -3.81 28.22 -8.65
N GLU A 996 -4.40 28.83 -9.67
CA GLU A 996 -5.85 28.99 -9.78
C GLU A 996 -6.55 27.63 -9.88
N LYS A 997 -6.16 26.76 -10.83
CA LYS A 997 -6.67 25.39 -10.94
C LYS A 997 -6.55 24.62 -9.62
N HIS A 998 -5.43 24.75 -8.90
CA HIS A 998 -5.25 24.15 -7.57
C HIS A 998 -6.23 24.72 -6.53
N SER A 999 -6.43 26.05 -6.51
CA SER A 999 -7.41 26.70 -5.62
C SER A 999 -8.86 26.29 -5.91
N GLN A 1000 -9.20 26.09 -7.19
CA GLN A 1000 -10.50 25.60 -7.63
C GLN A 1000 -10.70 24.15 -7.18
N HIS A 1001 -9.71 23.27 -7.35
CA HIS A 1001 -9.76 21.88 -6.83
C HIS A 1001 -9.87 21.83 -5.31
N LYS A 1002 -9.07 22.62 -4.57
CA LYS A 1002 -9.17 22.76 -3.12
C LYS A 1002 -10.55 23.24 -2.67
N THR A 1003 -11.24 24.04 -3.47
CA THR A 1003 -12.59 24.53 -3.21
C THR A 1003 -13.68 23.49 -3.58
N LYS A 1004 -13.52 22.76 -4.69
CA LYS A 1004 -14.37 21.59 -5.03
C LYS A 1004 -14.29 20.53 -3.92
N LEU A 1005 -13.09 20.22 -3.43
CA LEU A 1005 -12.87 19.26 -2.35
C LEU A 1005 -13.51 19.70 -1.02
N ARG A 1006 -13.41 20.99 -0.65
CA ARG A 1006 -14.13 21.53 0.52
C ARG A 1006 -15.65 21.38 0.37
N LYS A 1007 -16.21 21.68 -0.80
CA LYS A 1007 -17.66 21.51 -1.08
C LYS A 1007 -18.06 20.03 -0.98
N ALA A 1008 -17.28 19.11 -1.56
CA ALA A 1008 -17.51 17.68 -1.46
C ALA A 1008 -17.47 17.19 0.01
N LYS A 1009 -16.46 17.58 0.79
CA LYS A 1009 -16.38 17.26 2.23
C LYS A 1009 -17.56 17.84 3.01
N GLN A 1010 -18.00 19.06 2.72
CA GLN A 1010 -19.17 19.67 3.37
C GLN A 1010 -20.48 18.94 3.05
N ILE A 1011 -20.66 18.48 1.79
CA ILE A 1011 -21.81 17.67 1.40
C ILE A 1011 -21.76 16.31 2.11
N PHE A 1012 -20.61 15.64 2.10
CA PHE A 1012 -20.41 14.35 2.77
C PHE A 1012 -20.68 14.43 4.28
N MET A 1013 -20.17 15.46 4.97
CA MET A 1013 -20.47 15.68 6.39
C MET A 1013 -21.97 15.90 6.63
N LYS A 1014 -22.67 16.65 5.77
CA LYS A 1014 -24.13 16.82 5.88
C LYS A 1014 -24.89 15.51 5.69
N THR A 1015 -24.50 14.68 4.71
CA THR A 1015 -25.14 13.38 4.50
C THR A 1015 -24.82 12.39 5.63
N VAL A 1016 -23.58 12.37 6.12
CA VAL A 1016 -23.20 11.57 7.30
C VAL A 1016 -24.05 11.96 8.50
N SER A 1017 -24.15 13.25 8.85
CA SER A 1017 -24.99 13.65 9.99
C SER A 1017 -26.49 13.43 9.78
N GLN A 1018 -27.00 13.47 8.54
CA GLN A 1018 -28.36 13.03 8.25
C GLN A 1018 -28.54 11.52 8.46
N HIS A 1019 -27.55 10.70 8.12
CA HIS A 1019 -27.55 9.27 8.39
C HIS A 1019 -27.40 8.97 9.89
N GLU A 1020 -26.54 9.67 10.63
CA GLU A 1020 -26.42 9.58 12.10
C GLU A 1020 -27.77 9.85 12.78
N HIS A 1021 -28.45 10.94 12.41
CA HIS A 1021 -29.78 11.25 12.95
C HIS A 1021 -30.83 10.19 12.60
N ARG A 1022 -30.77 9.60 11.40
CA ARG A 1022 -31.70 8.53 11.00
C ARG A 1022 -31.40 7.19 11.67
N ILE A 1023 -30.13 6.88 11.91
CA ILE A 1023 -29.69 5.72 12.70
C ILE A 1023 -30.19 5.89 14.14
N GLN A 1024 -29.94 7.04 14.76
CA GLN A 1024 -30.40 7.32 16.13
C GLN A 1024 -31.93 7.22 16.27
N GLN A 1025 -32.68 7.66 15.25
CA GLN A 1025 -34.13 7.47 15.21
C GLN A 1025 -34.52 5.99 15.14
N LEU A 1026 -33.88 5.20 14.26
CA LEU A 1026 -34.15 3.77 14.11
C LEU A 1026 -33.75 2.97 15.37
N GLU A 1027 -32.70 3.36 16.08
CA GLU A 1027 -32.32 2.80 17.39
C GLU A 1027 -33.40 3.09 18.45
N ASN A 1028 -33.94 4.31 18.49
CA ASN A 1028 -35.04 4.66 19.38
C ASN A 1028 -36.34 3.91 19.03
N ASP A 1029 -36.67 3.79 17.74
CA ASP A 1029 -37.83 3.03 17.25
C ASP A 1029 -37.69 1.53 17.61
N LEU A 1030 -36.47 0.97 17.54
CA LEU A 1030 -36.16 -0.42 17.91
C LEU A 1030 -36.20 -0.63 19.44
N ALA A 1031 -35.69 0.31 20.22
CA ALA A 1031 -35.80 0.29 21.68
C ALA A 1031 -37.26 0.36 22.17
N LEU A 1032 -38.11 1.13 21.47
CA LEU A 1032 -39.55 1.13 21.70
C LEU A 1032 -40.17 -0.24 21.37
N ALA A 1033 -39.84 -0.80 20.20
CA ALA A 1033 -40.38 -2.09 19.74
C ALA A 1033 -39.97 -3.27 20.66
N THR A 1034 -38.74 -3.28 21.16
CA THR A 1034 -38.28 -4.29 22.14
C THR A 1034 -39.03 -4.17 23.47
N SER A 1035 -39.18 -2.95 24.02
CA SER A 1035 -39.97 -2.73 25.25
C SER A 1035 -41.47 -3.07 25.09
N LEU A 1036 -42.03 -2.92 23.90
CA LEU A 1036 -43.39 -3.37 23.60
C LEU A 1036 -43.48 -4.91 23.51
N SER A 1037 -42.51 -5.57 22.88
CA SER A 1037 -42.45 -7.04 22.81
C SER A 1037 -42.18 -7.69 24.17
N GLU A 1038 -41.44 -7.03 25.06
CA GLU A 1038 -41.27 -7.47 26.46
C GLU A 1038 -42.61 -7.42 27.20
N LYS A 1039 -43.35 -6.31 27.11
CA LYS A 1039 -44.68 -6.19 27.72
C LYS A 1039 -45.70 -7.18 27.14
N GLU A 1040 -45.61 -7.49 25.85
CA GLU A 1040 -46.41 -8.53 25.22
C GLU A 1040 -46.07 -9.93 25.78
N LYS A 1041 -44.78 -10.27 25.92
CA LYS A 1041 -44.34 -11.51 26.57
C LYS A 1041 -44.76 -11.59 28.04
N ASP A 1042 -44.78 -10.46 28.75
CA ASP A 1042 -45.24 -10.38 30.13
C ASP A 1042 -46.75 -10.67 30.22
N TRP A 1043 -47.56 -10.06 29.36
CA TRP A 1043 -48.99 -10.37 29.22
C TRP A 1043 -49.26 -11.83 28.83
N ILE A 1044 -48.45 -12.40 27.94
CA ILE A 1044 -48.55 -13.83 27.58
C ILE A 1044 -48.25 -14.73 28.79
N ARG A 1045 -47.27 -14.37 29.63
CA ARG A 1045 -46.99 -15.13 30.87
C ARG A 1045 -48.14 -15.04 31.85
N THR A 1046 -48.67 -13.86 32.17
CA THR A 1046 -49.80 -13.74 33.10
C THR A 1046 -51.06 -14.47 32.58
N VAL A 1047 -51.35 -14.40 31.28
CA VAL A 1047 -52.49 -15.12 30.68
C VAL A 1047 -52.28 -16.64 30.64
N THR A 1048 -51.05 -17.13 30.53
CA THR A 1048 -50.77 -18.58 30.62
C THR A 1048 -50.82 -19.08 32.07
N GLU A 1049 -50.30 -18.31 33.02
CA GLU A 1049 -50.41 -18.59 34.46
C GLU A 1049 -51.89 -18.64 34.93
N GLU A 1050 -52.73 -17.68 34.51
CA GLU A 1050 -54.18 -17.70 34.78
C GLU A 1050 -54.89 -18.89 34.13
N ASN A 1051 -54.50 -19.28 32.90
CA ASN A 1051 -55.11 -20.42 32.20
C ASN A 1051 -54.72 -21.76 32.85
N ASP A 1052 -53.45 -21.93 33.25
CA ASP A 1052 -53.02 -23.13 33.99
C ASP A 1052 -53.70 -23.22 35.37
N GLN A 1053 -53.89 -22.10 36.06
CA GLN A 1053 -54.68 -22.05 37.30
C GLN A 1053 -56.14 -22.47 37.07
N LEU A 1054 -56.81 -21.95 36.04
CA LEU A 1054 -58.18 -22.35 35.67
C LEU A 1054 -58.26 -23.82 35.22
N LEU A 1055 -57.20 -24.36 34.60
CA LEU A 1055 -57.10 -25.78 34.25
C LEU A 1055 -56.90 -26.67 35.48
N LEU A 1056 -56.18 -26.20 36.50
CA LEU A 1056 -56.07 -26.89 37.80
C LEU A 1056 -57.42 -26.90 38.53
N GLU A 1057 -58.08 -25.74 38.65
CA GLU A 1057 -59.42 -25.63 39.26
C GLU A 1057 -60.44 -26.52 38.53
N ARG A 1058 -60.40 -26.57 37.20
CA ARG A 1058 -61.24 -27.48 36.41
C ARG A 1058 -60.94 -28.95 36.70
N ARG A 1059 -59.67 -29.34 36.89
CA ARG A 1059 -59.29 -30.71 37.27
C ARG A 1059 -59.81 -31.06 38.67
N GLU A 1060 -59.65 -30.16 39.65
CA GLU A 1060 -60.20 -30.35 41.00
C GLU A 1060 -61.72 -30.49 41.00
N LEU A 1061 -62.43 -29.65 40.24
CA LEU A 1061 -63.89 -29.72 40.15
C LEU A 1061 -64.36 -31.03 39.49
N LEU A 1062 -63.67 -31.51 38.45
CA LEU A 1062 -63.94 -32.82 37.84
C LEU A 1062 -63.64 -33.97 38.80
N GLN A 1063 -62.58 -33.88 39.60
CA GLN A 1063 -62.30 -34.86 40.66
C GLN A 1063 -63.42 -34.88 41.72
N ARG A 1064 -63.83 -33.73 42.24
CA ARG A 1064 -64.94 -33.62 43.22
C ARG A 1064 -66.26 -34.16 42.68
N ILE A 1065 -66.54 -33.98 41.38
CA ILE A 1065 -67.70 -34.59 40.71
C ILE A 1065 -67.55 -36.11 40.66
N SER A 1066 -66.39 -36.63 40.27
CA SER A 1066 -66.12 -38.07 40.20
C SER A 1066 -66.24 -38.74 41.57
N GLU A 1067 -65.69 -38.12 42.62
CA GLU A 1067 -65.81 -38.57 44.01
C GLU A 1067 -67.29 -38.60 44.48
N ALA A 1068 -68.07 -37.57 44.12
CA ALA A 1068 -69.51 -37.53 44.42
C ALA A 1068 -70.30 -38.61 43.65
N GLU A 1069 -69.94 -38.88 42.38
CA GLU A 1069 -70.52 -39.96 41.59
C GLU A 1069 -70.17 -41.35 42.15
N GLU A 1070 -68.92 -41.58 42.57
CA GLU A 1070 -68.53 -42.83 43.23
C GLU A 1070 -69.26 -43.03 44.57
N MET A 1071 -69.38 -41.99 45.38
CA MET A 1071 -70.15 -42.02 46.63
C MET A 1071 -71.64 -42.27 46.37
N GLY A 1072 -72.22 -41.67 45.33
CA GLY A 1072 -73.59 -41.94 44.88
C GLY A 1072 -73.79 -43.38 44.41
N ASN A 1073 -72.85 -43.92 43.62
CA ASN A 1073 -72.86 -45.31 43.17
C ASN A 1073 -72.69 -46.31 44.34
N ASN A 1074 -71.85 -45.99 45.32
CA ASN A 1074 -71.70 -46.80 46.54
C ASN A 1074 -72.95 -46.76 47.42
N GLY A 1075 -73.61 -45.60 47.52
CA GLY A 1075 -74.94 -45.46 48.11
C GLY A 1075 -75.99 -46.32 47.39
N LEU A 1076 -76.03 -46.29 46.06
CA LEU A 1076 -76.96 -47.07 45.25
C LEU A 1076 -76.72 -48.59 45.37
N ARG A 1077 -75.46 -49.04 45.37
CA ARG A 1077 -75.08 -50.44 45.63
C ARG A 1077 -75.56 -50.89 47.02
N THR A 1078 -75.35 -50.06 48.03
CA THR A 1078 -75.77 -50.32 49.42
C THR A 1078 -77.30 -50.38 49.53
N ALA A 1079 -78.02 -49.40 48.96
CA ALA A 1079 -79.48 -49.38 48.92
C ALA A 1079 -80.06 -50.60 48.18
N THR A 1080 -79.43 -51.02 47.07
CA THR A 1080 -79.83 -52.22 46.33
C THR A 1080 -79.67 -53.49 47.17
N SER A 1081 -78.55 -53.64 47.89
CA SER A 1081 -78.31 -54.76 48.81
C SER A 1081 -79.32 -54.79 49.97
N ILE A 1082 -79.62 -53.62 50.57
CA ILE A 1082 -80.66 -53.47 51.58
C ILE A 1082 -82.03 -53.87 51.00
N GLN A 1083 -82.38 -53.42 49.79
CA GLN A 1083 -83.64 -53.77 49.15
C GLN A 1083 -83.77 -55.28 48.85
N GLN A 1084 -82.68 -55.95 48.45
CA GLN A 1084 -82.65 -57.40 48.30
C GLN A 1084 -82.88 -58.12 49.65
N ARG A 1085 -82.26 -57.63 50.73
CA ARG A 1085 -82.45 -58.19 52.08
C ARG A 1085 -83.86 -57.95 52.62
N VAL A 1086 -84.46 -56.79 52.36
CA VAL A 1086 -85.88 -56.51 52.69
C VAL A 1086 -86.80 -57.47 51.93
N LYS A 1087 -86.62 -57.64 50.61
CA LYS A 1087 -87.39 -58.61 49.80
C LYS A 1087 -87.29 -60.05 50.32
N PHE A 1088 -86.11 -60.45 50.81
CA PHE A 1088 -85.95 -61.77 51.44
C PHE A 1088 -86.78 -61.89 52.74
N LEU A 1089 -86.70 -60.89 53.62
CA LEU A 1089 -87.47 -60.84 54.87
C LEU A 1089 -88.98 -60.76 54.62
N GLU A 1090 -89.43 -60.05 53.57
CA GLU A 1090 -90.83 -60.03 53.14
C GLU A 1090 -91.33 -61.41 52.70
N MET A 1091 -90.52 -62.17 51.93
CA MET A 1091 -90.85 -63.55 51.55
C MET A 1091 -90.88 -64.49 52.76
N GLU A 1092 -89.92 -64.38 53.69
CA GLU A 1092 -89.89 -65.18 54.92
C GLU A 1092 -91.11 -64.87 55.81
N ASN A 1093 -91.42 -63.60 56.02
CA ASN A 1093 -92.58 -63.18 56.81
C ASN A 1093 -93.91 -63.63 56.16
N LYS A 1094 -94.01 -63.60 54.82
CA LYS A 1094 -95.15 -64.18 54.09
C LYS A 1094 -95.26 -65.70 54.30
N GLN A 1095 -94.15 -66.44 54.25
CA GLN A 1095 -94.17 -67.88 54.57
C GLN A 1095 -94.58 -68.16 56.02
N LEU A 1096 -94.19 -67.29 56.96
CA LEU A 1096 -94.60 -67.39 58.37
C LEU A 1096 -96.10 -67.09 58.54
N GLN A 1097 -96.64 -66.10 57.82
CA GLN A 1097 -98.09 -65.85 57.77
C GLN A 1097 -98.86 -67.03 57.15
N GLU A 1098 -98.39 -67.59 56.03
CA GLU A 1098 -98.99 -68.76 55.39
C GLU A 1098 -98.99 -69.99 56.33
N LYS A 1099 -97.86 -70.27 57.01
CA LYS A 1099 -97.77 -71.31 58.05
C LYS A 1099 -98.78 -71.04 59.18
N THR A 1100 -98.85 -69.81 59.68
CA THR A 1100 -99.80 -69.41 60.73
C THR A 1100 -101.25 -69.60 60.31
N LEU A 1101 -101.60 -69.27 59.06
CA LEU A 1101 -102.93 -69.50 58.49
C LEU A 1101 -103.26 -70.99 58.31
N THR A 1102 -102.29 -71.84 57.97
CA THR A 1102 -102.53 -73.30 57.91
C THR A 1102 -102.79 -73.89 59.29
N LEU A 1103 -102.05 -73.47 60.31
CA LEU A 1103 -102.28 -73.87 61.71
C LEU A 1103 -103.63 -73.37 62.23
N ALA A 1104 -103.97 -72.10 61.96
CA ALA A 1104 -105.28 -71.54 62.32
C ALA A 1104 -106.45 -72.28 61.65
N ASN A 1105 -106.29 -72.72 60.40
CA ASN A 1105 -107.30 -73.54 59.71
C ASN A 1105 -107.41 -74.96 60.29
N GLN A 1106 -106.30 -75.59 60.69
CA GLN A 1106 -106.33 -76.89 61.38
C GLN A 1106 -107.07 -76.78 62.73
N ILE A 1107 -106.77 -75.76 63.53
CA ILE A 1107 -107.49 -75.43 64.77
C ILE A 1107 -108.98 -75.21 64.49
N GLY A 1108 -109.32 -74.39 63.48
CA GLY A 1108 -110.72 -74.11 63.11
C GLY A 1108 -111.49 -75.32 62.56
N ILE A 1109 -110.82 -76.35 62.04
CA ILE A 1109 -111.45 -77.63 61.67
C ILE A 1109 -111.78 -78.45 62.92
N LEU A 1110 -110.84 -78.54 63.88
CA LEU A 1110 -111.06 -79.22 65.17
C LEU A 1110 -112.20 -78.56 65.97
N ASP A 1111 -112.23 -77.22 66.01
CA ASP A 1111 -113.26 -76.45 66.72
C ASP A 1111 -114.66 -76.63 66.11
N ARG A 1112 -114.75 -76.80 64.78
CA ARG A 1112 -116.02 -77.14 64.09
C ARG A 1112 -116.45 -78.59 64.33
N ALA A 1113 -115.50 -79.54 64.40
CA ALA A 1113 -115.82 -80.92 64.74
C ALA A 1113 -116.40 -81.04 66.16
N LEU A 1114 -115.82 -80.32 67.12
CA LEU A 1114 -116.32 -80.26 68.51
C LEU A 1114 -117.72 -79.64 68.58
N ARG A 1115 -117.97 -78.51 67.88
CA ARG A 1115 -119.29 -77.85 67.88
C ARG A 1115 -120.38 -78.66 67.19
N ASN A 1116 -120.06 -79.40 66.12
CA ASN A 1116 -121.02 -80.25 65.42
C ASN A 1116 -121.50 -81.45 66.27
N LEU A 1117 -120.72 -81.88 67.27
CA LEU A 1117 -121.12 -82.94 68.20
C LEU A 1117 -121.95 -82.43 69.39
N GLN A 1118 -122.03 -81.12 69.62
CA GLN A 1118 -122.76 -80.52 70.75
C GLN A 1118 -124.21 -80.09 70.41
N SER A 1119 -124.69 -80.30 69.18
CA SER A 1119 -125.95 -79.69 68.70
C SER A 1119 -127.17 -80.63 68.60
N MET A 1120 -127.05 -81.92 68.94
CA MET A 1120 -128.16 -82.90 68.84
C MET A 1120 -128.53 -83.55 70.18
N CYS A 1121 -129.40 -82.83 70.90
CA CYS A 1121 -130.26 -83.30 72.00
C CYS A 1121 -129.61 -83.60 73.37
N THR A 1122 -130.49 -83.65 74.39
CA THR A 1122 -130.16 -83.37 75.79
C THR A 1122 -130.23 -84.59 76.71
N VAL A 1123 -129.31 -84.57 77.69
CA VAL A 1123 -129.31 -85.16 79.04
C VAL A 1123 -130.53 -85.99 79.48
N GLU A 1124 -130.22 -87.13 80.11
CA GLU A 1124 -131.09 -88.08 80.83
C GLU A 1124 -132.02 -88.98 80.01
N GLU A 1125 -131.56 -90.22 79.76
CA GLU A 1125 -132.36 -91.38 80.15
C GLU A 1125 -131.51 -92.64 80.48
N VAL A 1126 -132.09 -93.51 81.32
CA VAL A 1126 -131.72 -94.91 81.66
C VAL A 1126 -130.24 -95.23 81.99
N LYS A 1127 -129.91 -95.06 83.27
CA LYS A 1127 -128.89 -95.89 83.96
C LYS A 1127 -129.31 -97.36 84.01
N LYS A 1128 -128.33 -98.27 83.87
CA LYS A 1128 -128.37 -99.72 84.22
C LYS A 1128 -129.35 -100.63 83.44
N MET A 1129 -128.83 -101.33 82.44
CA MET A 1129 -128.81 -102.81 82.43
C MET A 1129 -127.77 -103.34 81.43
N PHE A 1130 -126.92 -104.26 81.89
CA PHE A 1130 -125.94 -105.04 81.12
C PHE A 1130 -126.66 -106.19 80.36
N PRO A 1131 -126.12 -106.84 79.29
CA PRO A 1131 -124.71 -107.28 79.22
C PRO A 1131 -123.98 -107.37 77.85
N SER A 1132 -122.66 -107.52 77.96
CA SER A 1132 -121.71 -108.02 76.93
C SER A 1132 -121.45 -107.15 75.70
N GLY A 1133 -120.17 -107.05 75.30
CA GLY A 1133 -119.76 -106.60 73.95
C GLY A 1133 -118.93 -105.31 73.87
N ALA A 1134 -117.62 -105.48 73.69
CA ALA A 1134 -116.67 -104.62 72.94
C ALA A 1134 -116.40 -103.16 73.37
N HIS A 1135 -115.16 -102.72 73.07
CA HIS A 1135 -114.61 -101.35 73.16
C HIS A 1135 -114.53 -100.74 74.59
N HIS A 1136 -113.53 -99.91 74.94
CA HIS A 1136 -112.20 -99.69 74.34
C HIS A 1136 -111.27 -99.22 75.47
N ASP A 1137 -110.11 -99.87 75.63
CA ASP A 1137 -108.88 -99.21 76.10
C ASP A 1137 -107.69 -100.09 75.73
N SER A 1138 -107.01 -99.73 74.65
CA SER A 1138 -105.93 -100.50 74.02
C SER A 1138 -104.61 -99.78 74.34
N LEU A 1139 -103.55 -100.40 74.88
CA LEU A 1139 -102.65 -101.31 74.15
C LEU A 1139 -102.39 -100.76 72.73
N LEU A 1140 -101.20 -100.29 72.36
CA LEU A 1140 -99.91 -100.99 72.23
C LEU A 1140 -98.81 -99.89 72.24
N ARG A 1141 -97.54 -100.07 72.61
CA ARG A 1141 -96.62 -101.22 72.70
C ARG A 1141 -96.37 -102.01 71.41
N THR A 1142 -95.81 -101.35 70.40
CA THR A 1142 -94.94 -101.89 69.32
C THR A 1142 -94.51 -100.73 68.41
N SER A 1143 -93.28 -100.56 67.91
CA SER A 1143 -92.02 -101.29 68.14
C SER A 1143 -90.79 -100.43 67.79
N THR A 1144 -89.61 -100.88 68.24
CA THR A 1144 -88.24 -100.60 67.74
C THR A 1144 -88.07 -100.79 66.22
N PRO A 1145 -86.98 -100.34 65.54
CA PRO A 1145 -85.63 -99.98 66.04
C PRO A 1145 -85.18 -98.53 65.66
N SER A 1146 -84.02 -97.96 66.04
CA SER A 1146 -82.59 -98.38 65.97
C SER A 1146 -82.13 -98.70 64.52
N PRO A 1147 -80.89 -98.40 64.09
CA PRO A 1147 -79.64 -98.27 64.85
C PRO A 1147 -79.23 -96.78 65.11
N GLN A 1148 -78.19 -96.38 65.86
CA GLN A 1148 -76.85 -96.94 66.17
C GLN A 1148 -75.87 -96.95 64.96
N PRO A 1149 -74.54 -96.83 65.17
CA PRO A 1149 -73.77 -95.91 64.32
C PRO A 1149 -72.62 -96.53 63.51
N GLY A 1150 -72.28 -95.88 62.39
CA GLY A 1150 -70.92 -95.83 61.84
C GLY A 1150 -70.40 -94.38 61.95
N LEU A 1151 -69.15 -94.10 62.34
CA LEU A 1151 -67.88 -94.56 61.75
C LEU A 1151 -67.76 -94.20 60.26
N CYS A 1152 -67.29 -92.98 60.00
CA CYS A 1152 -66.39 -92.71 58.88
C CYS A 1152 -65.55 -91.46 59.21
N ASP A 1153 -64.23 -91.57 59.16
CA ASP A 1153 -63.32 -90.44 59.29
C ASP A 1153 -63.35 -89.55 58.04
N SER A 1154 -63.15 -88.25 58.23
CA SER A 1154 -62.78 -87.31 57.16
C SER A 1154 -61.97 -86.12 57.69
N TRP A 1155 -61.12 -86.35 58.70
CA TRP A 1155 -60.01 -85.47 59.01
C TRP A 1155 -58.80 -85.84 58.14
N GLY A 1156 -58.59 -85.12 57.04
CA GLY A 1156 -57.41 -85.32 56.20
C GLY A 1156 -57.53 -84.71 54.81
N ILE A 1157 -56.98 -83.49 54.64
CA ILE A 1157 -56.59 -82.88 53.34
C ILE A 1157 -55.80 -81.55 53.53
N LEU A 1158 -55.86 -80.91 54.70
CA LEU A 1158 -55.18 -79.62 54.99
C LEU A 1158 -54.06 -79.65 56.05
N ASP A 1159 -53.44 -80.80 56.32
CA ASP A 1159 -52.24 -80.91 57.19
C ASP A 1159 -50.97 -81.27 56.39
N ALA A 1160 -50.68 -80.50 55.33
CA ALA A 1160 -49.57 -80.77 54.41
C ALA A 1160 -48.55 -79.61 54.28
N ILE A 1161 -48.89 -78.37 54.66
CA ILE A 1161 -47.98 -77.21 54.52
C ILE A 1161 -47.98 -76.32 55.79
N ARG A 1162 -47.50 -76.86 56.92
CA ARG A 1162 -47.01 -76.01 58.05
C ARG A 1162 -45.94 -76.67 58.94
N LYS A 1163 -44.72 -76.76 58.40
CA LYS A 1163 -43.43 -76.86 59.14
C LYS A 1163 -42.47 -75.92 58.39
N VAL A 1164 -41.62 -75.07 58.97
CA VAL A 1164 -41.10 -74.80 60.34
C VAL A 1164 -41.13 -73.25 60.49
N LYS A 1165 -41.46 -72.55 61.59
CA LYS A 1165 -41.27 -72.65 63.07
C LYS A 1165 -39.87 -72.33 63.63
N VAL A 1166 -39.54 -71.03 63.63
CA VAL A 1166 -38.72 -70.30 64.64
C VAL A 1166 -37.25 -70.70 64.81
N GLY A 1167 -36.37 -69.70 64.70
CA GLY A 1167 -35.00 -69.71 65.21
C GLY A 1167 -34.52 -68.27 65.45
N GLU A 1168 -33.96 -67.98 66.62
CA GLU A 1168 -33.51 -66.64 67.02
C GLU A 1168 -31.99 -66.44 66.84
N SER A 1169 -31.56 -65.18 66.99
CA SER A 1169 -30.18 -64.66 67.23
C SER A 1169 -29.41 -64.09 66.01
N GLY A 1170 -28.34 -63.34 66.29
CA GLY A 1170 -27.25 -63.16 65.31
C GLY A 1170 -27.01 -61.79 64.65
N VAL A 1171 -27.01 -60.70 65.42
CA VAL A 1171 -25.95 -59.66 65.44
C VAL A 1171 -25.03 -59.50 64.19
N LYS A 1172 -24.97 -58.25 63.65
CA LYS A 1172 -23.92 -57.59 62.80
C LYS A 1172 -23.87 -57.79 61.27
N SER A 1173 -24.10 -56.66 60.58
CA SER A 1173 -23.16 -55.92 59.69
C SER A 1173 -22.55 -56.50 58.40
N LEU A 1174 -22.45 -55.58 57.42
CA LEU A 1174 -21.50 -55.49 56.29
C LEU A 1174 -21.69 -56.40 55.05
N GLU A 1175 -22.23 -55.78 54.00
CA GLU A 1175 -21.61 -55.55 52.67
C GLU A 1175 -21.12 -56.70 51.74
N ILE A 1176 -20.95 -56.30 50.46
CA ILE A 1176 -20.08 -56.90 49.43
C ILE A 1176 -20.59 -58.16 48.67
N SER A 1177 -21.33 -57.85 47.60
CA SER A 1177 -20.98 -58.18 46.19
C SER A 1177 -21.51 -59.43 45.45
N SER A 1178 -22.28 -59.11 44.40
CA SER A 1178 -22.05 -59.47 42.97
C SER A 1178 -22.46 -60.83 42.37
N SER A 1179 -22.77 -60.77 41.06
CA SER A 1179 -23.00 -61.84 40.06
C SER A 1179 -24.19 -62.80 40.32
N VAL A 1180 -25.28 -62.82 39.54
CA VAL A 1180 -25.42 -63.11 38.07
C VAL A 1180 -24.95 -64.54 37.77
N PRO A 1181 -25.84 -65.49 37.34
CA PRO A 1181 -26.33 -65.45 35.94
C PRO A 1181 -27.75 -66.01 35.59
N VAL A 1182 -28.43 -65.29 34.68
CA VAL A 1182 -29.02 -65.72 33.37
C VAL A 1182 -30.12 -66.82 33.29
N SER A 1183 -31.05 -66.62 32.33
CA SER A 1183 -32.14 -67.52 31.82
C SER A 1183 -33.49 -67.50 32.59
N GLN A 1184 -34.68 -67.55 31.94
CA GLN A 1184 -35.03 -67.57 30.50
C GLN A 1184 -36.50 -67.09 30.26
N SER A 1185 -36.78 -66.54 29.05
CA SER A 1185 -37.99 -66.59 28.17
C SER A 1185 -39.37 -67.06 28.71
N THR A 1186 -40.57 -66.67 28.23
CA THR A 1186 -41.11 -66.12 26.92
C THR A 1186 -42.60 -65.71 27.15
N GLU A 1187 -43.45 -65.10 26.28
CA GLU A 1187 -43.48 -64.49 24.93
C GLU A 1187 -44.78 -63.60 24.79
N ILE A 1188 -45.05 -63.01 23.61
CA ILE A 1188 -46.34 -62.41 23.12
C ILE A 1188 -46.78 -61.11 23.84
N GLY A 1189 -47.07 -59.97 23.20
CA GLY A 1189 -47.13 -59.52 21.79
C GLY A 1189 -47.94 -58.19 21.74
N TYR A 1190 -48.00 -57.34 20.70
CA TYR A 1190 -47.49 -57.34 19.31
C TYR A 1190 -47.33 -55.87 18.81
N LEU A 1191 -46.50 -55.67 17.76
CA LEU A 1191 -46.56 -54.63 16.69
C LEU A 1191 -46.91 -53.15 17.06
N ASN A 1192 -45.92 -52.25 17.04
CA ASN A 1192 -45.46 -51.41 15.89
C ASN A 1192 -46.20 -50.04 15.79
N VAL A 1193 -45.57 -48.93 15.38
CA VAL A 1193 -44.62 -48.75 14.26
C VAL A 1193 -43.25 -48.16 14.68
N THR A 1194 -42.21 -48.54 13.94
CA THR A 1194 -40.79 -48.20 14.15
C THR A 1194 -40.26 -47.13 13.19
N SER A 1195 -39.27 -46.35 13.63
CA SER A 1195 -38.13 -45.90 12.79
C SER A 1195 -36.92 -45.54 13.66
N PRO A 1196 -35.69 -45.53 13.10
CA PRO A 1196 -34.52 -46.12 13.78
C PRO A 1196 -33.50 -45.05 14.28
N VAL A 1197 -32.64 -45.27 15.29
CA VAL A 1197 -31.63 -46.34 15.50
C VAL A 1197 -30.57 -46.32 14.38
N ALA A 1198 -29.25 -46.27 14.59
CA ALA A 1198 -28.33 -45.99 15.71
C ALA A 1198 -26.91 -45.87 15.03
N PRO A 1199 -25.73 -46.30 15.55
CA PRO A 1199 -25.30 -46.61 16.91
C PRO A 1199 -23.90 -46.10 17.36
N ASN A 1200 -23.74 -46.01 18.69
CA ASN A 1200 -22.60 -46.43 19.53
C ASN A 1200 -21.13 -46.00 19.24
N SER A 1201 -20.58 -45.30 20.26
CA SER A 1201 -19.31 -45.64 20.96
C SER A 1201 -17.96 -45.36 20.25
N ARG A 1202 -16.81 -45.30 20.95
CA ARG A 1202 -16.50 -45.64 22.37
C ARG A 1202 -15.42 -44.70 22.96
N LEU A 1203 -15.20 -44.84 24.27
CA LEU A 1203 -14.14 -44.20 25.10
C LEU A 1203 -12.72 -44.72 24.79
N GLU A 1204 -11.75 -44.14 25.51
CA GLU A 1204 -10.34 -44.56 25.71
C GLU A 1204 -9.36 -44.29 24.53
N GLN A 1205 -8.12 -43.80 24.74
CA GLN A 1205 -7.52 -43.22 25.96
C GLN A 1205 -6.38 -42.23 25.61
N GLU A 1206 -5.64 -41.76 26.63
CA GLU A 1206 -4.47 -40.89 26.53
C GLU A 1206 -3.27 -41.57 25.84
N GLU A 1207 -2.40 -40.79 25.20
CA GLU A 1207 -0.97 -40.81 25.56
C GLU A 1207 -0.26 -39.50 25.15
N SER A 1208 1.05 -39.39 25.41
CA SER A 1208 1.77 -38.11 25.49
C SER A 1208 3.20 -38.17 24.91
N LEU A 1209 3.86 -37.01 24.89
CA LEU A 1209 5.32 -36.81 24.80
C LEU A 1209 6.05 -36.97 23.45
N SER A 1210 6.40 -35.80 22.90
CA SER A 1210 7.79 -35.35 22.63
C SER A 1210 8.64 -35.89 21.46
N ALA A 1211 9.32 -34.90 20.85
CA ALA A 1211 10.74 -34.90 20.46
C ALA A 1211 11.20 -35.45 19.07
N THR A 1212 11.78 -34.49 18.32
CA THR A 1212 13.03 -34.57 17.53
C THR A 1212 13.17 -35.46 16.28
N SER A 1213 13.50 -34.75 15.19
CA SER A 1213 14.60 -35.01 14.24
C SER A 1213 14.35 -35.62 12.85
N ASP A 1214 15.14 -35.06 11.94
CA ASP A 1214 15.77 -35.57 10.71
C ASP A 1214 14.99 -35.70 9.37
N GLU A 1215 15.54 -34.94 8.40
CA GLU A 1215 15.72 -35.20 6.96
C GLU A 1215 14.54 -35.66 6.07
N ALA A 1216 13.92 -34.68 5.40
CA ALA A 1216 13.58 -34.71 3.97
C ALA A 1216 13.45 -33.28 3.40
#